data_AF-A0A397TXU6-F1
#
_entry.id   AF-A0A397TXU6-F1
#
_cell.length_a   1.000
_cell.length_b   1.000
_cell.length_c   1.000
_cell.angle_alpha   90.00
_cell.angle_beta   90.00
_cell.angle_gamma   90.00
#
_symmetry.space_group_name_H-M   'P 1'
#
loop_
_entity.id
_entity.type
_entity.pdbx_description
1 polymer ?
#
loop_
_entity_poly.entity_id
_entity_poly.type
_entity_poly.pdbx_seq_one_letter_code
_entity_poly.pdbx_strand_id
1 'polypeptide(L)'
;MAQRFQIFPNNPILEEITLTVNLPPPPPNGKTYVKALTFTASEVKFSYQVQTSNRVFRSAESNKFLIADFQKLRFENQSSSEYIIRILTAGIVLNGNRYYYFGQSNSHLKDRKCILLQESQQRIQQILDNFGDWSKFTSVAKLAKRIGLLFTTGDKVLELPSEKYDIIDDEERNNFNFTDGCGFISKSLIKKIAKKMKLQFRDKRLYPSIIQIRYQGFKGILLLGNHLNGKNKDCEFRKSMNKFKYKGPNDFCVVGYSKPYTFGRLNTQIIMLLSSLGVSDDIFLKKQHQHFERLDLMFNDLSVAFEYLLSNGEVELASDLIENGITDNIRAFLNKSYKQEMETSLKEKKSASGDTIHSEKLRIIVKDSRIVYAASDPTKKLKSNQCFFRPTIENRPQTIIGPIFCVRNPCYHAGDIVVLNAVHIPECEDIVDVLLFSVNGDIPTAHRSAGGDLDGDKFFTCWDKELMPWRTVESYGYPGGSEPVRQNIQRTDLIKHFAKFSNAGVSRCANLFSKWADAKGPSCEECKELNKLFSHAVDGQSAKIPDYLEKTPIVDEQIRQNRIWNRLITIAEAKREEKRSSIATSRTNDFNSLKMDREELHEFLKEGHYDATDYEILNILIRWCKANKLEVDEFLYYINFSSFNTYEK
;
A
#
# COMPACT_ATOMS: atom_id res chain seq x y z
N MET A 1 -25.41 4.59 -9.22
CA MET A 1 -26.47 5.01 -8.26
C MET A 1 -25.98 6.22 -7.49
N ALA A 2 -26.67 7.36 -7.59
CA ALA A 2 -26.37 8.52 -6.75
C ALA A 2 -26.57 8.13 -5.27
N GLN A 3 -25.57 8.40 -4.42
CA GLN A 3 -25.72 8.20 -2.97
C GLN A 3 -26.84 9.11 -2.48
N ARG A 4 -27.93 8.54 -1.95
CA ARG A 4 -28.95 9.32 -1.25
C ARG A 4 -28.35 9.87 0.05
N PHE A 5 -28.62 11.12 0.37
CA PHE A 5 -28.12 11.79 1.56
C PHE A 5 -29.14 12.81 2.09
N GLN A 6 -29.01 13.17 3.36
CA GLN A 6 -29.77 14.25 4.00
C GLN A 6 -28.80 15.23 4.66
N ILE A 7 -29.07 16.53 4.59
CA ILE A 7 -28.20 17.59 5.12
C ILE A 7 -28.89 18.27 6.29
N PHE A 8 -28.10 18.61 7.32
CA PHE A 8 -28.51 19.35 8.50
C PHE A 8 -27.56 20.52 8.72
N PRO A 9 -27.99 21.63 9.35
CA PRO A 9 -27.10 22.73 9.68
C PRO A 9 -26.04 22.31 10.70
N ASN A 10 -24.84 22.86 10.57
CA ASN A 10 -23.76 22.75 11.55
C ASN A 10 -23.20 24.13 11.87
N ASN A 11 -22.73 24.31 13.10
CA ASN A 11 -22.02 25.52 13.51
C ASN A 11 -21.12 25.18 14.70
N PRO A 12 -20.11 26.01 14.99
CA PRO A 12 -19.10 25.66 15.99
C PRO A 12 -19.57 25.77 17.44
N ILE A 13 -20.70 26.44 17.73
CA ILE A 13 -21.24 26.64 19.09
C ILE A 13 -22.18 25.50 19.54
N LEU A 14 -22.46 24.52 18.68
CA LEU A 14 -23.26 23.36 19.06
C LEU A 14 -22.55 22.56 20.17
N GLU A 15 -23.30 22.30 21.23
CA GLU A 15 -22.88 21.45 22.36
C GLU A 15 -23.22 19.98 22.13
N GLU A 16 -24.30 19.70 21.39
CA GLU A 16 -24.72 18.36 21.00
C GLU A 16 -25.26 18.31 19.57
N ILE A 17 -25.32 17.09 19.01
CA ILE A 17 -25.90 16.82 17.69
C ILE A 17 -27.09 15.89 17.88
N THR A 18 -28.28 16.40 17.56
CA THR A 18 -29.54 15.65 17.57
C THR A 18 -30.22 15.78 16.21
N LEU A 19 -30.32 14.66 15.48
CA LEU A 19 -30.78 14.62 14.10
C LEU A 19 -31.96 13.66 13.93
N THR A 20 -32.96 14.08 13.17
CA THR A 20 -34.06 13.23 12.69
C THR A 20 -33.88 12.97 11.21
N VAL A 21 -33.55 11.72 10.88
CA VAL A 21 -33.23 11.25 9.53
C VAL A 21 -34.36 10.38 9.00
N ASN A 22 -34.86 10.76 7.82
CA ASN A 22 -35.93 10.06 7.10
C ASN A 22 -35.38 9.37 5.84
N LEU A 23 -34.21 8.74 5.96
CA LEU A 23 -33.55 8.05 4.86
C LEU A 23 -33.50 6.54 5.15
N PRO A 24 -34.25 5.70 4.40
CA PRO A 24 -34.22 4.26 4.60
C PRO A 24 -32.87 3.65 4.19
N PRO A 25 -32.45 2.55 4.83
CA PRO A 25 -31.24 1.85 4.44
C PRO A 25 -31.35 1.32 3.00
N PRO A 26 -30.23 1.27 2.25
CA PRO A 26 -30.22 0.61 0.94
C PRO A 26 -30.59 -0.87 1.06
N PRO A 27 -31.16 -1.48 -0.01
CA PRO A 27 -31.45 -2.91 -0.01
C PRO A 27 -30.17 -3.74 0.22
N PRO A 28 -30.26 -4.84 0.98
CA PRO A 28 -29.10 -5.67 1.32
C PRO A 28 -28.63 -6.48 0.11
N ASN A 29 -27.78 -5.87 -0.74
CA ASN A 29 -27.17 -6.54 -1.90
C ASN A 29 -25.89 -7.31 -1.53
N GLY A 30 -25.95 -8.14 -0.48
CA GLY A 30 -24.78 -8.86 0.06
C GLY A 30 -23.71 -7.95 0.69
N LYS A 31 -24.04 -6.68 0.95
CA LYS A 31 -23.16 -5.66 1.52
C LYS A 31 -23.69 -5.21 2.88
N THR A 32 -22.79 -4.96 3.82
CA THR A 32 -23.14 -4.37 5.12
C THR A 32 -23.12 -2.85 5.00
N TYR A 33 -24.28 -2.22 5.21
CA TYR A 33 -24.42 -0.77 5.24
C TYR A 33 -24.40 -0.26 6.69
N VAL A 34 -23.61 0.78 6.94
CA VAL A 34 -23.48 1.46 8.22
C VAL A 34 -23.85 2.93 8.05
N LYS A 35 -24.51 3.52 9.05
CA LYS A 35 -24.88 4.94 9.09
C LYS A 35 -23.62 5.80 9.14
N ALA A 36 -23.58 6.91 8.43
CA ALA A 36 -22.43 7.81 8.41
C ALA A 36 -22.85 9.28 8.40
N LEU A 37 -22.16 10.09 9.23
CA LEU A 37 -22.27 11.55 9.27
C LEU A 37 -20.95 12.16 8.79
N THR A 38 -21.02 13.02 7.77
CA THR A 38 -19.89 13.82 7.31
C THR A 38 -20.06 15.26 7.77
N PHE A 39 -19.09 15.76 8.52
CA PHE A 39 -19.10 17.09 9.12
C PHE A 39 -18.30 18.09 8.28
N THR A 40 -18.91 19.22 7.96
CA THR A 40 -18.28 20.43 7.43
C THR A 40 -18.52 21.60 8.39
N ALA A 41 -17.99 22.79 8.09
CA ALA A 41 -18.20 23.96 8.93
C ALA A 41 -19.67 24.38 9.04
N SER A 42 -20.43 24.20 7.94
CA SER A 42 -21.80 24.69 7.79
C SER A 42 -22.85 23.57 7.85
N GLU A 43 -22.45 22.31 7.66
CA GLU A 43 -23.39 21.21 7.44
C GLU A 43 -22.94 19.89 8.08
N VAL A 44 -23.92 19.07 8.48
CA VAL A 44 -23.77 17.64 8.78
C VAL A 44 -24.54 16.84 7.75
N LYS A 45 -23.85 16.00 6.99
CA LYS A 45 -24.45 15.17 5.93
C LYS A 45 -24.62 13.73 6.39
N PHE A 46 -25.85 13.24 6.44
CA PHE A 46 -26.17 11.82 6.66
C PHE A 46 -26.12 11.02 5.37
N SER A 47 -25.55 9.81 5.43
CA SER A 47 -25.52 8.83 4.35
C SER A 47 -25.35 7.39 4.89
N TYR A 48 -25.47 6.39 4.02
CA TYR A 48 -25.05 5.02 4.31
C TYR A 48 -23.75 4.69 3.57
N GLN A 49 -22.81 4.09 4.29
CA GLN A 49 -21.53 3.63 3.75
C GLN A 49 -21.45 2.10 3.80
N VAL A 50 -20.93 1.50 2.72
CA VAL A 50 -20.60 0.07 2.71
C VAL A 50 -19.35 -0.12 3.56
N GLN A 51 -19.40 -1.08 4.48
CA GLN A 51 -18.26 -1.45 5.31
C GLN A 51 -17.91 -2.91 5.11
N THR A 52 -16.62 -3.19 5.02
CA THR A 52 -16.09 -4.55 5.08
C THR A 52 -16.09 -5.02 6.54
N SER A 53 -16.42 -6.29 6.75
CA SER A 53 -16.47 -6.87 8.09
C SER A 53 -15.11 -6.77 8.79
N ASN A 54 -15.13 -6.44 10.08
CA ASN A 54 -13.98 -6.53 10.98
C ASN A 54 -14.45 -7.09 12.32
N ARG A 55 -13.52 -7.28 13.28
CA ARG A 55 -13.87 -7.87 14.59
C ARG A 55 -14.90 -7.04 15.35
N VAL A 56 -14.82 -5.71 15.22
CA VAL A 56 -15.75 -4.79 15.88
C VAL A 56 -17.15 -4.85 15.26
N PHE A 57 -17.27 -4.82 13.94
CA PHE A 57 -18.57 -4.93 13.25
C PHE A 57 -19.24 -6.29 13.45
N ARG A 58 -18.52 -7.31 13.91
CA ARG A 58 -19.08 -8.61 14.33
C ARG A 58 -19.58 -8.63 15.78
N SER A 59 -19.29 -7.60 16.58
CA SER A 59 -19.65 -7.54 18.01
C SER A 59 -21.07 -7.04 18.29
N ALA A 60 -21.72 -6.42 17.29
CA ALA A 60 -23.08 -5.91 17.39
C ALA A 60 -23.74 -5.87 16.00
N GLU A 61 -25.05 -5.63 15.96
CA GLU A 61 -25.78 -5.42 14.71
C GLU A 61 -25.33 -4.16 13.96
N SER A 62 -25.32 -4.20 12.63
CA SER A 62 -24.82 -3.10 11.78
C SER A 62 -25.57 -1.78 11.97
N ASN A 63 -26.86 -1.84 12.33
CA ASN A 63 -27.72 -0.69 12.60
C ASN A 63 -27.31 0.11 13.85
N LYS A 64 -26.58 -0.50 14.80
CA LYS A 64 -26.10 0.15 16.03
C LYS A 64 -24.83 0.96 15.82
N PHE A 65 -24.18 0.84 14.67
CA PHE A 65 -22.96 1.58 14.36
C PHE A 65 -23.25 2.90 13.63
N LEU A 66 -22.44 3.90 13.95
CA LEU A 66 -22.42 5.20 13.29
C LEU A 66 -20.98 5.61 13.00
N ILE A 67 -20.69 6.00 11.78
CA ILE A 67 -19.39 6.57 11.40
C ILE A 67 -19.51 8.10 11.48
N ALA A 68 -18.58 8.75 12.18
CA ALA A 68 -18.43 10.20 12.14
C ALA A 68 -17.16 10.56 11.36
N ASP A 69 -17.32 11.32 10.29
CA ASP A 69 -16.27 11.78 9.39
C ASP A 69 -16.05 13.29 9.56
N PHE A 70 -14.93 13.66 10.17
CA PHE A 70 -14.52 15.05 10.41
C PHE A 70 -13.42 15.51 9.43
N GLN A 71 -13.16 14.76 8.36
CA GLN A 71 -12.06 15.05 7.44
C GLN A 71 -12.15 16.48 6.88
N LYS A 72 -13.36 16.89 6.51
CA LYS A 72 -13.68 18.20 5.90
C LYS A 72 -14.05 19.29 6.91
N LEU A 73 -14.10 18.99 8.20
CA LEU A 73 -14.49 19.96 9.23
C LEU A 73 -13.36 20.97 9.48
N ARG A 74 -13.56 22.24 9.10
CA ARG A 74 -12.64 23.35 9.38
C ARG A 74 -13.47 24.58 9.75
N PHE A 75 -13.21 25.18 10.90
CA PHE A 75 -13.80 26.46 11.29
C PHE A 75 -12.75 27.57 11.13
N GLU A 76 -13.16 28.76 10.72
CA GLU A 76 -12.24 29.89 10.49
C GLU A 76 -11.64 30.44 11.78
N ASN A 77 -12.46 30.56 12.83
CA ASN A 77 -12.08 31.25 14.07
C ASN A 77 -12.14 30.38 15.34
N GLN A 78 -12.29 29.06 15.20
CA GLN A 78 -12.41 28.15 16.34
C GLN A 78 -11.70 26.82 16.12
N SER A 79 -11.26 26.20 17.22
CA SER A 79 -10.63 24.89 17.20
C SER A 79 -11.65 23.81 16.85
N SER A 80 -11.54 23.23 15.64
CA SER A 80 -12.33 22.04 15.29
C SER A 80 -12.10 20.89 16.28
N SER A 81 -10.94 20.82 16.92
CA SER A 81 -10.63 19.79 17.92
C SER A 81 -11.51 19.92 19.16
N GLU A 82 -11.78 21.13 19.64
CA GLU A 82 -12.65 21.36 20.79
C GLU A 82 -14.10 21.00 20.49
N TYR A 83 -14.59 21.42 19.32
CA TYR A 83 -15.90 21.01 18.82
C TYR A 83 -16.02 19.47 18.77
N ILE A 84 -15.04 18.78 18.18
CA ILE A 84 -15.06 17.30 18.10
C ILE A 84 -15.05 16.69 19.49
N ILE A 85 -14.27 17.23 20.43
CA ILE A 85 -14.25 16.76 21.82
C ILE A 85 -15.64 16.89 22.46
N ARG A 86 -16.30 18.05 22.33
CA ARG A 86 -17.65 18.27 22.89
C ARG A 86 -18.66 17.28 22.31
N ILE A 87 -18.78 17.23 20.98
CA ILE A 87 -19.76 16.38 20.30
C ILE A 87 -19.54 14.89 20.61
N LEU A 88 -18.29 14.41 20.58
CA LEU A 88 -18.00 13.00 20.86
C LEU A 88 -18.13 12.64 22.35
N THR A 89 -17.93 13.60 23.26
CA THR A 89 -18.11 13.39 24.70
C THR A 89 -19.60 13.33 25.06
N ALA A 90 -20.42 14.22 24.48
CA ALA A 90 -21.88 14.20 24.66
C ALA A 90 -22.51 12.96 23.98
N GLY A 91 -21.93 12.50 22.87
CA GLY A 91 -22.53 11.51 21.99
C GLY A 91 -23.49 12.15 20.99
N ILE A 92 -23.79 11.43 19.91
CA ILE A 92 -24.63 11.91 18.81
C ILE A 92 -25.99 11.23 18.90
N VAL A 93 -27.08 11.99 18.86
CA VAL A 93 -28.45 11.46 18.84
C VAL A 93 -28.98 11.42 17.41
N LEU A 94 -29.43 10.25 16.98
CA LEU A 94 -30.00 10.01 15.66
C LEU A 94 -31.30 9.22 15.80
N ASN A 95 -32.42 9.79 15.37
CA ASN A 95 -33.76 9.19 15.50
C ASN A 95 -34.04 8.73 16.95
N GLY A 96 -33.77 9.60 17.93
CA GLY A 96 -33.94 9.32 19.36
C GLY A 96 -32.89 8.41 19.99
N ASN A 97 -31.99 7.80 19.20
CA ASN A 97 -30.96 6.88 19.70
C ASN A 97 -29.62 7.59 19.86
N ARG A 98 -28.98 7.46 21.03
CA ARG A 98 -27.67 8.08 21.31
C ARG A 98 -26.52 7.12 21.00
N TYR A 99 -25.50 7.61 20.30
CA TYR A 99 -24.31 6.89 19.87
C TYR A 99 -23.07 7.50 20.56
N TYR A 100 -22.27 6.67 21.22
CA TYR A 100 -21.05 7.11 21.90
C TYR A 100 -19.79 6.64 21.19
N TYR A 101 -18.72 7.42 21.31
CA TYR A 101 -17.41 7.11 20.73
C TYR A 101 -16.93 5.70 21.12
N PHE A 102 -16.60 4.89 20.11
CA PHE A 102 -16.12 3.53 20.28
C PHE A 102 -14.61 3.41 19.97
N GLY A 103 -14.17 3.98 18.85
CA GLY A 103 -12.76 3.97 18.45
C GLY A 103 -12.56 4.15 16.96
N GLN A 104 -11.32 3.92 16.50
CA GLN A 104 -10.93 4.05 15.11
C GLN A 104 -9.73 3.14 14.79
N SER A 105 -9.62 2.71 13.54
CA SER A 105 -8.37 2.15 13.01
C SER A 105 -7.34 3.27 12.77
N ASN A 106 -6.08 2.90 12.52
CA ASN A 106 -5.05 3.89 12.14
C ASN A 106 -5.40 4.63 10.83
N SER A 107 -6.04 3.97 9.86
CA SER A 107 -6.49 4.64 8.64
C SER A 107 -7.60 5.65 8.93
N HIS A 108 -8.59 5.27 9.75
CA HIS A 108 -9.63 6.17 10.18
C HIS A 108 -9.08 7.36 10.99
N LEU A 109 -8.10 7.16 11.87
CA LEU A 109 -7.42 8.26 12.57
C LEU A 109 -6.78 9.25 11.59
N LYS A 110 -6.06 8.74 10.57
CA LYS A 110 -5.45 9.58 9.52
C LYS A 110 -6.47 10.36 8.69
N ASP A 111 -7.64 9.77 8.45
CA ASP A 111 -8.77 10.41 7.76
C ASP A 111 -9.62 11.30 8.68
N ARG A 112 -9.34 11.37 9.98
CA ARG A 112 -10.20 12.01 11.00
C ARG A 112 -11.63 11.45 11.02
N LYS A 113 -11.73 10.12 10.92
CA LYS A 113 -12.97 9.35 11.03
C LYS A 113 -12.95 8.51 12.31
N CYS A 114 -14.10 8.33 12.94
CA CYS A 114 -14.25 7.40 14.06
C CYS A 114 -15.59 6.64 13.98
N ILE A 115 -15.66 5.56 14.73
CA ILE A 115 -16.87 4.73 14.87
C ILE A 115 -17.47 5.00 16.25
N LEU A 116 -18.79 5.15 16.26
CA LEU A 116 -19.63 5.27 17.44
C LEU A 116 -20.58 4.08 17.50
N LEU A 117 -21.01 3.74 18.71
CA LEU A 117 -21.93 2.63 18.98
C LEU A 117 -23.14 3.10 19.79
N GLN A 118 -24.32 2.64 19.41
CA GLN A 118 -25.57 2.82 20.14
C GLN A 118 -25.65 1.89 21.36
N GLU A 119 -24.83 2.17 22.37
CA GLU A 119 -24.76 1.44 23.64
C GLU A 119 -24.31 2.39 24.77
N SER A 120 -24.48 2.02 26.04
CA SER A 120 -23.92 2.82 27.14
C SER A 120 -22.40 2.83 27.12
N GLN A 121 -21.78 3.89 27.67
CA GLN A 121 -20.32 3.98 27.73
C GLN A 121 -19.69 2.80 28.49
N GLN A 122 -20.33 2.36 29.59
CA GLN A 122 -19.94 1.18 30.36
C GLN A 122 -20.01 -0.08 29.50
N ARG A 123 -21.09 -0.27 28.72
CA ARG A 123 -21.23 -1.43 27.85
C ARG A 123 -20.19 -1.44 26.74
N ILE A 124 -19.89 -0.30 26.14
CA ILE A 124 -18.81 -0.19 25.15
C ILE A 124 -17.46 -0.58 25.77
N GLN A 125 -17.19 -0.15 27.01
CA GLN A 125 -15.95 -0.54 27.69
C GLN A 125 -15.89 -2.05 27.91
N GLN A 126 -16.98 -2.67 28.37
CA GLN A 126 -17.07 -4.13 28.50
C GLN A 126 -16.82 -4.85 27.17
N ILE A 127 -17.35 -4.34 26.04
CA ILE A 127 -17.09 -4.92 24.72
C ILE A 127 -15.60 -4.87 24.39
N LEU A 128 -14.91 -3.76 24.66
CA LEU A 128 -13.45 -3.66 24.48
C LEU A 128 -12.70 -4.63 25.40
N ASP A 129 -13.09 -4.71 26.67
CA ASP A 129 -12.45 -5.58 27.67
C ASP A 129 -12.61 -7.08 27.34
N ASN A 130 -13.68 -7.45 26.62
CA ASN A 130 -13.86 -8.79 26.07
C ASN A 130 -12.85 -9.14 24.96
N PHE A 131 -12.28 -8.13 24.29
CA PHE A 131 -11.26 -8.35 23.26
C PHE A 131 -9.84 -8.36 23.82
N GLY A 132 -9.55 -7.63 24.88
CA GLY A 132 -8.18 -7.52 25.37
C GLY A 132 -8.01 -6.94 26.77
N ASP A 133 -6.80 -7.10 27.29
CA ASP A 133 -6.35 -6.45 28.51
C ASP A 133 -5.60 -5.16 28.18
N TRP A 134 -6.12 -4.04 28.70
CA TRP A 134 -5.63 -2.70 28.44
C TRP A 134 -4.80 -2.12 29.59
N SER A 135 -4.73 -2.82 30.73
CA SER A 135 -4.18 -2.30 32.00
C SER A 135 -2.69 -1.90 31.90
N LYS A 136 -1.91 -2.58 31.05
CA LYS A 136 -0.48 -2.29 30.87
C LYS A 136 -0.18 -1.02 30.08
N PHE A 137 -1.17 -0.40 29.43
CA PHE A 137 -0.94 0.77 28.59
C PHE A 137 -1.05 2.06 29.40
N THR A 138 0.06 2.78 29.49
CA THR A 138 0.15 4.08 30.15
C THR A 138 0.26 5.25 29.17
N SER A 139 0.23 5.00 27.86
CA SER A 139 0.17 6.06 26.83
C SER A 139 -1.16 5.98 26.09
N VAL A 140 -1.83 7.13 25.96
CA VAL A 140 -3.10 7.27 25.24
C VAL A 140 -2.92 6.89 23.76
N ALA A 141 -1.80 7.28 23.15
CA ALA A 141 -1.51 6.98 21.75
C ALA A 141 -1.29 5.48 21.53
N LYS A 142 -0.49 4.82 22.40
CA LYS A 142 -0.31 3.36 22.37
C LYS A 142 -1.63 2.64 22.59
N LEU A 143 -2.42 3.02 23.59
CA LEU A 143 -3.72 2.41 23.86
C LEU A 143 -4.65 2.54 22.65
N ALA A 144 -4.79 3.74 22.09
CA ALA A 144 -5.59 3.99 20.89
C ALA A 144 -5.11 3.15 19.69
N LYS A 145 -3.79 3.07 19.45
CA LYS A 145 -3.19 2.26 18.37
C LYS A 145 -3.51 0.76 18.54
N ARG A 146 -3.57 0.25 19.78
CA ARG A 146 -3.85 -1.16 20.08
C ARG A 146 -5.33 -1.49 19.98
N ILE A 147 -6.20 -0.65 20.55
CA ILE A 147 -7.66 -0.74 20.35
C ILE A 147 -7.98 -0.67 18.85
N GLY A 148 -7.30 0.22 18.11
CA GLY A 148 -7.47 0.38 16.67
C GLY A 148 -7.20 -0.86 15.82
N LEU A 149 -6.45 -1.84 16.34
CA LEU A 149 -6.23 -3.13 15.66
C LEU A 149 -7.54 -3.92 15.52
N LEU A 150 -8.49 -3.76 16.45
CA LEU A 150 -9.80 -4.43 16.40
C LEU A 150 -10.65 -3.94 15.23
N PHE A 151 -10.43 -2.70 14.79
CA PHE A 151 -11.14 -2.03 13.71
C PHE A 151 -10.50 -2.27 12.33
N THR A 152 -9.38 -3.00 12.27
CA THR A 152 -8.70 -3.31 11.01
C THR A 152 -9.54 -4.28 10.19
N THR A 153 -9.79 -3.93 8.94
CA THR A 153 -10.50 -4.79 7.98
C THR A 153 -9.60 -5.93 7.54
N GLY A 154 -10.15 -7.13 7.43
CA GLY A 154 -9.42 -8.31 6.96
C GLY A 154 -10.35 -9.50 6.81
N ASP A 155 -10.04 -10.37 5.85
CA ASP A 155 -10.86 -11.53 5.56
C ASP A 155 -10.64 -12.57 6.66
N LYS A 156 -11.70 -12.93 7.41
CA LYS A 156 -11.65 -14.08 8.32
C LYS A 156 -11.49 -15.33 7.45
N VAL A 157 -10.29 -15.90 7.44
CA VAL A 157 -10.00 -17.08 6.64
C VAL A 157 -10.25 -18.34 7.44
N LEU A 158 -9.86 -18.42 8.71
CA LEU A 158 -10.07 -19.64 9.50
C LEU A 158 -10.01 -19.32 10.99
N GLU A 159 -10.22 -20.35 11.80
CA GLU A 159 -9.88 -20.32 13.22
C GLU A 159 -8.61 -21.14 13.40
N LEU A 160 -7.63 -20.54 14.08
CA LEU A 160 -6.36 -21.19 14.39
C LEU A 160 -6.37 -21.51 15.89
N PRO A 161 -6.39 -22.78 16.30
CA PRO A 161 -6.30 -23.15 17.71
C PRO A 161 -4.90 -22.89 18.30
N SER A 162 -4.81 -22.76 19.63
CA SER A 162 -3.56 -22.47 20.33
C SER A 162 -2.51 -23.58 20.21
N GLU A 163 -2.94 -24.83 20.09
CA GLU A 163 -2.07 -25.99 19.90
C GLU A 163 -1.40 -26.01 18.52
N LYS A 164 -1.96 -25.28 17.54
CA LYS A 164 -1.48 -25.21 16.16
C LYS A 164 -0.41 -24.14 15.93
N TYR A 165 -0.02 -23.39 16.94
CA TYR A 165 1.11 -22.47 16.82
C TYR A 165 2.04 -22.54 18.01
N ASP A 166 3.25 -22.03 17.82
CA ASP A 166 4.20 -21.74 18.90
C ASP A 166 4.53 -20.25 18.93
N ILE A 167 4.96 -19.76 20.08
CA ILE A 167 5.52 -18.41 20.24
C ILE A 167 7.03 -18.56 20.42
N ILE A 168 7.80 -17.99 19.50
CA ILE A 168 9.27 -18.04 19.47
C ILE A 168 9.87 -16.67 19.83
N ASP A 169 11.11 -16.68 20.30
CA ASP A 169 11.87 -15.47 20.64
C ASP A 169 12.17 -14.62 19.42
N ASP A 170 12.45 -13.34 19.60
CA ASP A 170 12.95 -12.47 18.54
C ASP A 170 14.48 -12.56 18.40
N GLU A 171 15.00 -12.27 17.21
CA GLU A 171 16.44 -12.13 17.00
C GLU A 171 16.84 -10.69 17.32
N GLU A 172 17.34 -10.46 18.53
CA GLU A 172 17.70 -9.13 19.02
C GLU A 172 19.22 -8.97 19.17
N ARG A 173 19.75 -7.84 18.70
CA ARG A 173 21.15 -7.42 18.89
C ARG A 173 21.24 -5.90 18.95
N ASN A 174 22.12 -5.36 19.80
CA ASN A 174 22.37 -3.92 19.92
C ASN A 174 21.10 -3.07 20.10
N ASN A 175 20.12 -3.57 20.88
CA ASN A 175 18.79 -2.96 21.09
C ASN A 175 17.88 -2.89 19.84
N PHE A 176 18.25 -3.59 18.76
CA PHE A 176 17.41 -3.74 17.58
C PHE A 176 16.86 -5.16 17.47
N ASN A 177 15.63 -5.26 16.99
CA ASN A 177 14.98 -6.52 16.67
C ASN A 177 15.02 -6.75 15.14
N PHE A 178 15.69 -7.81 14.71
CA PHE A 178 15.87 -8.17 13.29
C PHE A 178 14.69 -8.95 12.72
N THR A 179 13.77 -9.39 13.57
CA THR A 179 12.58 -10.17 13.22
C THR A 179 11.28 -9.44 13.57
N ASP A 180 11.32 -8.12 13.82
CA ASP A 180 10.14 -7.41 14.36
C ASP A 180 8.94 -7.51 13.39
N GLY A 181 7.95 -8.30 13.80
CA GLY A 181 6.74 -8.51 13.02
C GLY A 181 6.78 -9.71 12.07
N CYS A 182 7.85 -10.51 12.04
CA CYS A 182 8.05 -11.59 11.08
C CYS A 182 8.07 -12.99 11.74
N GLY A 183 6.97 -13.73 11.60
CA GLY A 183 6.87 -15.14 12.00
C GLY A 183 6.93 -16.12 10.82
N PHE A 184 6.55 -17.38 11.07
CA PHE A 184 6.53 -18.43 10.06
C PHE A 184 5.17 -19.11 9.93
N ILE A 185 4.88 -19.62 8.73
CA ILE A 185 3.67 -20.38 8.40
C ILE A 185 4.02 -21.64 7.59
N SER A 186 3.31 -22.73 7.87
CA SER A 186 3.49 -24.01 7.19
C SER A 186 2.94 -23.99 5.76
N LYS A 187 3.52 -24.81 4.88
CA LYS A 187 3.05 -24.99 3.49
C LYS A 187 1.60 -25.51 3.44
N SER A 188 1.20 -26.35 4.41
CA SER A 188 -0.16 -26.89 4.51
C SER A 188 -1.18 -25.80 4.83
N LEU A 189 -0.87 -24.87 5.74
CA LEU A 189 -1.77 -23.76 6.07
C LEU A 189 -1.87 -22.75 4.92
N ILE A 190 -0.77 -22.43 4.22
CA ILE A 190 -0.80 -21.59 3.02
C ILE A 190 -1.75 -22.19 1.97
N LYS A 191 -1.68 -23.50 1.72
CA LYS A 191 -2.58 -24.19 0.77
C LYS A 191 -4.05 -24.04 1.17
N LYS A 192 -4.37 -24.18 2.47
CA LYS A 192 -5.74 -23.99 2.99
C LYS A 192 -6.23 -22.56 2.82
N ILE A 193 -5.38 -21.58 3.16
CA ILE A 193 -5.67 -20.14 3.01
C ILE A 193 -5.90 -19.78 1.55
N ALA A 194 -4.97 -20.16 0.66
CA ALA A 194 -5.07 -19.94 -0.77
C ALA A 194 -6.36 -20.53 -1.35
N LYS A 195 -6.79 -21.69 -0.84
CA LYS A 195 -8.06 -22.31 -1.25
C LYS A 195 -9.29 -21.55 -0.80
N LYS A 196 -9.33 -21.13 0.46
CA LYS A 196 -10.49 -20.42 0.99
C LYS A 196 -10.63 -19.01 0.40
N MET A 197 -9.50 -18.33 0.18
CA MET A 197 -9.48 -17.00 -0.44
C MET A 197 -9.54 -17.04 -1.98
N LYS A 198 -9.56 -18.23 -2.58
CA LYS A 198 -9.53 -18.43 -4.05
C LYS A 198 -8.39 -17.64 -4.72
N LEU A 199 -7.21 -17.68 -4.11
CA LEU A 199 -6.05 -16.97 -4.66
C LEU A 199 -5.62 -17.64 -5.96
N GLN A 200 -5.69 -16.87 -7.05
CA GLN A 200 -5.34 -17.32 -8.38
C GLN A 200 -4.30 -16.39 -8.98
N PHE A 201 -3.44 -16.97 -9.81
CA PHE A 201 -2.55 -16.27 -10.71
C PHE A 201 -2.42 -17.13 -11.96
N ARG A 202 -2.92 -16.61 -13.09
CA ARG A 202 -2.85 -17.24 -14.41
C ARG A 202 -3.41 -18.66 -14.46
N ASP A 203 -4.70 -18.78 -14.11
CA ASP A 203 -5.47 -20.04 -13.98
C ASP A 203 -4.94 -21.07 -12.98
N LYS A 204 -3.77 -20.82 -12.40
CA LYS A 204 -3.16 -21.62 -11.33
C LYS A 204 -3.50 -21.02 -9.98
N ARG A 205 -3.50 -21.88 -8.98
CA ARG A 205 -3.65 -21.45 -7.59
C ARG A 205 -2.37 -20.76 -7.14
N LEU A 206 -2.50 -19.53 -6.66
CA LEU A 206 -1.38 -18.79 -6.09
C LEU A 206 -1.12 -19.26 -4.66
N TYR A 207 0.11 -19.70 -4.39
CA TYR A 207 0.59 -20.00 -3.04
C TYR A 207 1.63 -18.94 -2.64
N PRO A 208 1.21 -17.90 -1.90
CA PRO A 208 2.12 -16.81 -1.54
C PRO A 208 3.13 -17.25 -0.48
N SER A 209 4.37 -16.78 -0.62
CA SER A 209 5.45 -16.98 0.37
C SER A 209 5.23 -16.17 1.66
N ILE A 210 4.49 -15.07 1.60
CA ILE A 210 4.12 -14.26 2.78
C ILE A 210 2.61 -14.11 2.87
N ILE A 211 2.08 -14.22 4.09
CA ILE A 211 0.76 -13.74 4.47
C ILE A 211 0.89 -12.67 5.57
N GLN A 212 0.33 -11.48 5.34
CA GLN A 212 0.16 -10.48 6.40
C GLN A 212 -1.12 -10.78 7.19
N ILE A 213 -1.00 -10.87 8.51
CA ILE A 213 -2.06 -11.37 9.39
C ILE A 213 -2.51 -10.36 10.44
N ARG A 214 -3.75 -10.55 10.89
CA ARG A 214 -4.24 -10.08 12.19
C ARG A 214 -4.91 -11.26 12.87
N TYR A 215 -4.28 -11.78 13.92
CA TYR A 215 -4.76 -12.94 14.65
C TYR A 215 -4.64 -12.67 16.14
N GLN A 216 -5.74 -12.70 16.90
CA GLN A 216 -5.75 -12.32 18.32
C GLN A 216 -5.02 -10.98 18.56
N GLY A 217 -4.02 -10.94 19.45
CA GLY A 217 -3.12 -9.81 19.69
C GLY A 217 -1.94 -9.72 18.72
N PHE A 218 -1.75 -10.72 17.86
CA PHE A 218 -0.67 -10.81 16.88
C PHE A 218 -0.94 -9.95 15.64
N LYS A 219 0.05 -9.12 15.31
CA LYS A 219 0.16 -8.33 14.08
C LYS A 219 1.54 -8.58 13.46
N GLY A 220 1.54 -8.90 12.17
CA GLY A 220 2.76 -8.97 11.38
C GLY A 220 2.58 -9.73 10.08
N ILE A 221 3.67 -10.25 9.54
CA ILE A 221 3.70 -11.20 8.44
C ILE A 221 4.09 -12.59 8.94
N LEU A 222 3.69 -13.61 8.19
CA LEU A 222 4.20 -14.97 8.31
C LEU A 222 4.85 -15.38 6.99
N LEU A 223 6.14 -15.69 7.04
CA LEU A 223 6.93 -16.22 5.93
C LEU A 223 6.76 -17.75 5.84
N LEU A 224 6.76 -18.31 4.63
CA LEU A 224 6.81 -19.75 4.43
C LEU A 224 8.00 -20.38 5.19
N GLY A 225 7.70 -21.18 6.20
CA GLY A 225 8.69 -21.86 7.04
C GLY A 225 8.83 -23.32 6.64
N ASN A 226 9.83 -23.64 5.82
CA ASN A 226 10.08 -25.01 5.35
C ASN A 226 10.33 -26.00 6.51
N HIS A 227 10.86 -25.52 7.64
CA HIS A 227 11.06 -26.30 8.87
C HIS A 227 9.77 -26.68 9.59
N LEU A 228 8.62 -26.14 9.19
CA LEU A 228 7.29 -26.52 9.70
C LEU A 228 6.67 -27.67 8.90
N ASN A 229 7.23 -28.04 7.76
CA ASN A 229 6.71 -29.13 6.94
C ASN A 229 6.75 -30.45 7.71
N GLY A 230 5.62 -31.17 7.74
CA GLY A 230 5.48 -32.44 8.46
C GLY A 230 5.31 -32.31 9.98
N LYS A 231 5.36 -31.10 10.55
CA LYS A 231 5.08 -30.87 11.98
C LYS A 231 3.58 -30.75 12.23
N ASN A 232 3.17 -30.93 13.48
CA ASN A 232 1.78 -30.68 13.92
C ASN A 232 1.45 -29.17 14.06
N LYS A 233 2.46 -28.31 13.93
CA LYS A 233 2.36 -26.86 14.05
C LYS A 233 2.16 -26.22 12.69
N ASP A 234 1.18 -25.31 12.60
CA ASP A 234 0.86 -24.56 11.39
C ASP A 234 1.55 -23.19 11.34
N CYS A 235 1.86 -22.58 12.49
CA CYS A 235 2.50 -21.27 12.58
C CYS A 235 3.53 -21.18 13.71
N GLU A 236 4.47 -20.26 13.58
CA GLU A 236 5.31 -19.76 14.67
C GLU A 236 5.20 -18.23 14.70
N PHE A 237 4.73 -17.66 15.82
CA PHE A 237 4.67 -16.21 16.01
C PHE A 237 5.87 -15.73 16.83
N ARG A 238 6.43 -14.56 16.52
CA ARG A 238 7.45 -13.92 17.36
C ARG A 238 6.82 -13.16 18.53
N LYS A 239 7.57 -12.97 19.62
CA LYS A 239 7.11 -12.18 20.79
C LYS A 239 6.73 -10.75 20.39
N SER A 240 7.51 -10.11 19.51
CA SER A 240 7.26 -8.73 19.06
C SER A 240 5.93 -8.59 18.33
N MET A 241 5.42 -9.66 17.70
CA MET A 241 4.14 -9.65 16.99
C MET A 241 2.97 -9.49 17.96
N ASN A 242 3.09 -9.95 19.21
CA ASN A 242 2.02 -9.89 20.21
C ASN A 242 1.88 -8.48 20.80
N LYS A 243 0.97 -7.69 20.26
CA LYS A 243 0.83 -6.28 20.60
C LYS A 243 0.04 -6.06 21.91
N PHE A 244 -0.81 -6.99 22.34
CA PHE A 244 -1.61 -6.94 23.58
C PHE A 244 -2.19 -8.31 23.95
N LYS A 245 -2.48 -8.53 25.25
CA LYS A 245 -3.12 -9.77 25.71
C LYS A 245 -4.56 -9.81 25.22
N TYR A 246 -4.86 -10.73 24.33
CA TYR A 246 -6.16 -10.87 23.68
C TYR A 246 -7.07 -11.85 24.44
N LYS A 247 -8.38 -11.61 24.42
CA LYS A 247 -9.40 -12.41 25.13
C LYS A 247 -10.60 -12.82 24.25
N GLY A 248 -10.61 -12.40 22.98
CA GLY A 248 -11.72 -12.66 22.06
C GLY A 248 -11.58 -13.95 21.25
N PRO A 249 -12.35 -14.08 20.15
CA PRO A 249 -12.33 -15.25 19.27
C PRO A 249 -11.02 -15.46 18.50
N ASN A 250 -10.71 -16.71 18.16
CA ASN A 250 -9.51 -17.12 17.42
C ASN A 250 -9.58 -16.85 15.90
N ASP A 251 -10.10 -15.69 15.52
CA ASP A 251 -10.26 -15.29 14.13
C ASP A 251 -8.89 -15.01 13.48
N PHE A 252 -8.46 -15.90 12.59
CA PHE A 252 -7.29 -15.72 11.75
C PHE A 252 -7.65 -14.91 10.52
N CYS A 253 -7.34 -13.62 10.55
CA CYS A 253 -7.59 -12.71 9.45
C CYS A 253 -6.35 -12.50 8.58
N VAL A 254 -6.54 -12.54 7.27
CA VAL A 254 -5.53 -12.16 6.28
C VAL A 254 -5.80 -10.73 5.80
N VAL A 255 -4.76 -9.91 5.78
CA VAL A 255 -4.81 -8.50 5.36
C VAL A 255 -4.05 -8.25 4.07
N GLY A 256 -3.10 -9.11 3.73
CA GLY A 256 -2.31 -9.02 2.51
C GLY A 256 -1.46 -10.29 2.30
N TYR A 257 -0.88 -10.42 1.11
CA TYR A 257 -0.03 -11.55 0.74
C TYR A 257 0.95 -11.15 -0.37
N SER A 258 2.08 -11.86 -0.51
CA SER A 258 3.07 -11.60 -1.58
C SER A 258 2.50 -11.91 -2.97
N LYS A 259 2.88 -11.13 -3.99
CA LYS A 259 2.31 -11.17 -5.33
C LYS A 259 3.39 -11.07 -6.41
N PRO A 260 3.24 -11.76 -7.56
CA PRO A 260 4.22 -11.73 -8.66
C PRO A 260 4.20 -10.45 -9.52
N TYR A 261 3.11 -9.67 -9.49
CA TYR A 261 2.81 -8.59 -10.46
C TYR A 261 2.83 -7.18 -9.83
N THR A 262 3.82 -6.87 -8.99
CA THR A 262 3.90 -5.54 -8.33
C THR A 262 5.14 -4.78 -8.77
N PHE A 263 5.10 -4.18 -9.96
CA PHE A 263 6.21 -3.35 -10.46
C PHE A 263 6.44 -2.11 -9.61
N GLY A 264 7.72 -1.80 -9.44
CA GLY A 264 8.17 -0.59 -8.78
C GLY A 264 8.06 0.64 -9.65
N ARG A 265 7.94 1.80 -8.99
CA ARG A 265 7.79 3.10 -9.63
C ARG A 265 8.71 4.11 -8.97
N LEU A 266 9.50 4.78 -9.79
CA LEU A 266 10.24 5.95 -9.38
C LEU A 266 9.24 7.08 -9.14
N ASN A 267 9.16 7.50 -7.89
CA ASN A 267 8.45 8.72 -7.51
C ASN A 267 9.43 9.88 -7.34
N THR A 268 8.91 11.09 -7.23
CA THR A 268 9.73 12.31 -7.08
C THR A 268 10.74 12.19 -5.94
N GLN A 269 10.35 11.66 -4.77
CA GLN A 269 11.25 11.50 -3.63
C GLN A 269 12.41 10.54 -3.93
N ILE A 270 12.12 9.36 -4.49
CA ILE A 270 13.16 8.38 -4.85
C ILE A 270 14.11 8.97 -5.90
N ILE A 271 13.59 9.69 -6.91
CA ILE A 271 14.41 10.34 -7.94
C ILE A 271 15.34 11.38 -7.32
N MET A 272 14.83 12.23 -6.43
CA MET A 272 15.64 13.23 -5.71
C MET A 272 16.80 12.55 -4.96
N LEU A 273 16.50 11.48 -4.21
CA LEU A 273 17.51 10.76 -3.43
C LEU A 273 18.51 10.01 -4.32
N LEU A 274 18.07 9.33 -5.38
CA LEU A 274 18.97 8.65 -6.32
C LEU A 274 19.88 9.65 -7.05
N SER A 275 19.35 10.81 -7.46
CA SER A 275 20.13 11.89 -8.07
C SER A 275 21.22 12.39 -7.10
N SER A 276 20.89 12.59 -5.82
CA SER A 276 21.91 12.98 -4.82
C SER A 276 22.91 11.88 -4.48
N LEU A 277 22.59 10.63 -4.77
CA LEU A 277 23.53 9.51 -4.69
C LEU A 277 24.30 9.24 -6.00
N GLY A 278 24.18 10.13 -7.00
CA GLY A 278 25.02 10.14 -8.19
C GLY A 278 24.48 9.40 -9.41
N VAL A 279 23.21 8.97 -9.41
CA VAL A 279 22.57 8.47 -10.64
C VAL A 279 22.42 9.62 -11.64
N SER A 280 22.89 9.41 -12.88
CA SER A 280 22.88 10.44 -13.92
C SER A 280 21.47 10.86 -14.35
N ASP A 281 21.30 12.16 -14.61
CA ASP A 281 20.08 12.76 -15.14
C ASP A 281 19.58 12.07 -16.42
N ASP A 282 20.49 11.70 -17.32
CA ASP A 282 20.18 11.04 -18.60
C ASP A 282 19.50 9.68 -18.39
N ILE A 283 19.84 8.99 -17.30
CA ILE A 283 19.23 7.71 -16.97
C ILE A 283 17.76 7.92 -16.60
N PHE A 284 17.44 8.93 -15.79
CA PHE A 284 16.05 9.22 -15.45
C PHE A 284 15.23 9.65 -16.67
N LEU A 285 15.80 10.49 -17.54
CA LEU A 285 15.17 10.91 -18.80
C LEU A 285 14.88 9.70 -19.69
N LYS A 286 15.86 8.80 -19.83
CA LYS A 286 15.71 7.54 -20.56
C LYS A 286 14.59 6.68 -19.98
N LYS A 287 14.55 6.47 -18.66
CA LYS A 287 13.49 5.67 -18.01
C LYS A 287 12.11 6.30 -18.19
N GLN A 288 11.99 7.62 -18.12
CA GLN A 288 10.73 8.31 -18.36
C GLN A 288 10.28 8.17 -19.81
N HIS A 289 11.19 8.33 -20.76
CA HIS A 289 10.89 8.18 -22.19
C HIS A 289 10.41 6.76 -22.49
N GLN A 290 11.14 5.74 -22.04
CA GLN A 290 10.74 4.33 -22.16
C GLN A 290 9.39 4.04 -21.51
N HIS A 291 9.09 4.68 -20.37
CA HIS A 291 7.79 4.54 -19.73
C HIS A 291 6.66 5.12 -20.58
N PHE A 292 6.81 6.32 -21.13
CA PHE A 292 5.79 6.93 -21.99
C PHE A 292 5.61 6.20 -23.31
N GLU A 293 6.72 5.77 -23.93
CA GLU A 293 6.69 4.94 -25.13
C GLU A 293 5.88 3.66 -24.89
N ARG A 294 6.13 2.95 -23.79
CA ARG A 294 5.35 1.75 -23.42
C ARG A 294 3.87 2.06 -23.17
N LEU A 295 3.55 3.20 -22.57
CA LEU A 295 2.17 3.63 -22.36
C LEU A 295 1.45 3.98 -23.68
N ASP A 296 2.16 4.51 -24.67
CA ASP A 296 1.60 4.76 -25.99
C ASP A 296 1.42 3.44 -26.77
N LEU A 297 2.42 2.55 -26.70
CA LEU A 297 2.40 1.25 -27.38
C LEU A 297 1.29 0.33 -26.87
N MET A 298 0.90 0.38 -25.60
CA MET A 298 -0.13 -0.55 -25.08
C MET A 298 -1.52 -0.40 -25.74
N PHE A 299 -1.75 0.61 -26.58
CA PHE A 299 -2.97 0.74 -27.37
C PHE A 299 -2.86 0.21 -28.79
N ASN A 300 -1.65 0.00 -29.29
CA ASN A 300 -1.37 -0.34 -30.70
C ASN A 300 -0.53 -1.61 -30.85
N ASP A 301 0.06 -2.11 -29.77
CA ASP A 301 0.92 -3.28 -29.71
C ASP A 301 0.30 -4.30 -28.74
N LEU A 302 -0.06 -5.46 -29.29
CA LEU A 302 -0.73 -6.53 -28.53
C LEU A 302 0.20 -7.14 -27.47
N SER A 303 1.50 -7.30 -27.76
CA SER A 303 2.49 -7.79 -26.80
C SER A 303 2.59 -6.86 -25.60
N VAL A 304 2.68 -5.55 -25.83
CA VAL A 304 2.80 -4.54 -24.77
C VAL A 304 1.48 -4.42 -23.99
N ALA A 305 0.34 -4.44 -24.66
CA ALA A 305 -0.97 -4.45 -24.02
C ALA A 305 -1.14 -5.69 -23.12
N PHE A 306 -0.76 -6.85 -23.62
CA PHE A 306 -0.81 -8.13 -22.92
C PHE A 306 0.11 -8.13 -21.69
N GLU A 307 1.39 -7.74 -21.86
CA GLU A 307 2.35 -7.59 -20.77
C GLU A 307 1.81 -6.62 -19.70
N TYR A 308 1.21 -5.49 -20.11
CA TYR A 308 0.70 -4.48 -19.21
C TYR A 308 -0.49 -4.98 -18.37
N LEU A 309 -1.45 -5.68 -19.00
CA LEU A 309 -2.60 -6.28 -18.31
C LEU A 309 -2.12 -7.29 -17.25
N LEU A 310 -1.19 -8.18 -17.65
CA LEU A 310 -0.60 -9.17 -16.76
C LEU A 310 0.18 -8.54 -15.60
N SER A 311 0.95 -7.48 -15.90
CA SER A 311 1.70 -6.70 -14.92
C SER A 311 0.83 -6.01 -13.87
N ASN A 312 -0.47 -5.84 -14.16
CA ASN A 312 -1.45 -5.30 -13.21
C ASN A 312 -2.35 -6.39 -12.61
N GLY A 313 -2.12 -7.66 -12.93
CA GLY A 313 -2.88 -8.81 -12.43
C GLY A 313 -4.20 -9.06 -13.16
N GLU A 314 -4.44 -8.41 -14.30
CA GLU A 314 -5.65 -8.55 -15.12
C GLU A 314 -5.53 -9.70 -16.11
N VAL A 315 -5.42 -10.92 -15.58
CA VAL A 315 -5.22 -12.15 -16.39
C VAL A 315 -6.39 -12.40 -17.35
N GLU A 316 -7.62 -12.24 -16.88
CA GLU A 316 -8.81 -12.48 -17.70
C GLU A 316 -8.87 -11.52 -18.88
N LEU A 317 -8.54 -10.25 -18.66
CA LEU A 317 -8.46 -9.25 -19.74
C LEU A 317 -7.29 -9.54 -20.68
N ALA A 318 -6.16 -10.04 -20.18
CA ALA A 318 -5.03 -10.45 -21.03
C ALA A 318 -5.40 -11.65 -21.92
N SER A 319 -6.17 -12.60 -21.40
CA SER A 319 -6.70 -13.72 -22.20
C SER A 319 -7.69 -13.22 -23.26
N ASP A 320 -8.64 -12.36 -22.86
CA ASP A 320 -9.62 -11.75 -23.77
C ASP A 320 -8.93 -10.93 -24.87
N LEU A 321 -7.81 -10.27 -24.55
CA LEU A 321 -7.03 -9.49 -25.50
C LEU A 321 -6.52 -10.33 -26.67
N ILE A 322 -5.99 -11.53 -26.41
CA ILE A 322 -5.51 -12.36 -27.51
C ILE A 322 -6.65 -13.04 -28.26
N GLU A 323 -7.74 -13.37 -27.57
CA GLU A 323 -8.91 -14.01 -28.18
C GLU A 323 -9.68 -13.06 -29.10
N ASN A 324 -9.91 -11.83 -28.63
CA ASN A 324 -10.88 -10.91 -29.22
C ASN A 324 -10.26 -9.56 -29.62
N GLY A 325 -8.95 -9.37 -29.42
CA GLY A 325 -8.31 -8.07 -29.59
C GLY A 325 -8.68 -7.10 -28.46
N ILE A 326 -8.48 -5.80 -28.68
CA ILE A 326 -8.81 -4.77 -27.68
C ILE A 326 -10.34 -4.56 -27.62
N THR A 327 -11.02 -5.36 -26.80
CA THR A 327 -12.46 -5.19 -26.48
C THR A 327 -12.71 -3.89 -25.72
N ASP A 328 -13.97 -3.44 -25.63
CA ASP A 328 -14.33 -2.22 -24.89
C ASP A 328 -13.93 -2.28 -23.40
N ASN A 329 -13.99 -3.48 -22.80
CA ASN A 329 -13.58 -3.70 -21.41
C ASN A 329 -12.07 -3.50 -21.25
N ILE A 330 -11.28 -4.11 -22.14
CA ILE A 330 -9.82 -3.95 -22.16
C ILE A 330 -9.48 -2.48 -22.41
N ARG A 331 -10.11 -1.84 -23.40
CA ARG A 331 -9.91 -0.43 -23.71
C ARG A 331 -10.23 0.46 -22.53
N ALA A 332 -11.34 0.23 -21.83
CA ALA A 332 -11.71 0.98 -20.65
C ALA A 332 -10.66 0.81 -19.54
N PHE A 333 -10.15 -0.41 -19.34
CA PHE A 333 -9.08 -0.70 -18.39
C PHE A 333 -7.77 -0.01 -18.77
N LEU A 334 -7.32 -0.14 -20.02
CA LEU A 334 -6.09 0.46 -20.53
C LEU A 334 -6.17 1.98 -20.48
N ASN A 335 -7.28 2.60 -20.90
CA ASN A 335 -7.50 4.04 -20.77
C ASN A 335 -7.47 4.51 -19.32
N LYS A 336 -8.13 3.78 -18.41
CA LYS A 336 -8.09 4.08 -16.99
C LYS A 336 -6.67 3.97 -16.43
N SER A 337 -5.92 2.97 -16.87
CA SER A 337 -4.55 2.71 -16.43
C SER A 337 -3.56 3.72 -16.99
N TYR A 338 -3.66 4.05 -18.28
CA TYR A 338 -2.93 5.15 -18.91
C TYR A 338 -3.17 6.44 -18.14
N LYS A 339 -4.45 6.76 -17.95
CA LYS A 339 -4.88 7.92 -17.18
C LYS A 339 -4.34 7.85 -15.75
N GLN A 340 -4.26 6.69 -15.13
CA GLN A 340 -3.70 6.57 -13.79
C GLN A 340 -2.20 6.83 -13.76
N GLU A 341 -1.42 6.20 -14.64
CA GLU A 341 0.04 6.38 -14.69
C GLU A 341 0.41 7.80 -15.18
N MET A 342 -0.40 8.41 -16.04
CA MET A 342 -0.24 9.79 -16.52
C MET A 342 -0.81 10.88 -15.59
N GLU A 343 -1.94 10.64 -14.91
CA GLU A 343 -2.69 11.68 -14.17
C GLU A 343 -2.62 11.60 -12.65
N THR A 344 -2.18 10.49 -12.04
CA THR A 344 -2.08 10.45 -10.57
C THR A 344 -1.06 11.41 -9.97
N SER A 345 -0.36 12.19 -10.81
CA SER A 345 0.49 13.32 -10.45
C SER A 345 -0.29 14.60 -10.15
N LEU A 346 -1.54 14.78 -10.58
CA LEU A 346 -2.19 16.11 -10.53
C LEU A 346 -3.51 16.08 -9.75
N LYS A 347 -3.43 16.17 -8.42
CA LYS A 347 -4.53 16.77 -7.65
C LYS A 347 -4.30 18.27 -7.65
N GLU A 348 -5.07 18.99 -8.44
CA GLU A 348 -5.22 20.43 -8.27
C GLU A 348 -5.64 20.69 -6.81
N LYS A 349 -4.77 21.33 -6.04
CA LYS A 349 -5.15 21.92 -4.76
C LYS A 349 -5.17 23.41 -4.95
N LYS A 350 -6.37 24.01 -4.94
CA LYS A 350 -6.47 25.45 -4.72
C LYS A 350 -5.94 25.75 -3.31
N SER A 351 -4.92 26.58 -3.24
CA SER A 351 -4.43 27.16 -1.99
C SER A 351 -5.49 28.10 -1.40
N ALA A 352 -5.33 28.49 -0.14
CA ALA A 352 -6.19 29.49 0.49
C ALA A 352 -6.11 30.88 -0.19
N SER A 353 -5.03 31.15 -0.94
CA SER A 353 -4.84 32.38 -1.73
C SER A 353 -5.44 32.32 -3.14
N GLY A 354 -6.02 31.18 -3.54
CA GLY A 354 -6.60 30.98 -4.88
C GLY A 354 -5.64 30.42 -5.93
N ASP A 355 -4.35 30.32 -5.61
CA ASP A 355 -3.35 29.73 -6.52
C ASP A 355 -3.53 28.20 -6.60
N THR A 356 -3.50 27.65 -7.82
CA THR A 356 -3.49 26.21 -8.04
C THR A 356 -2.10 25.67 -7.71
N ILE A 357 -1.96 24.96 -6.59
CA ILE A 357 -0.75 24.21 -6.26
C ILE A 357 -0.89 22.83 -6.89
N HIS A 358 -0.05 22.57 -7.89
CA HIS A 358 0.13 21.25 -8.48
C HIS A 358 1.03 20.42 -7.55
N SER A 359 0.46 19.40 -6.88
CA SER A 359 1.29 18.46 -6.10
C SER A 359 1.79 17.33 -7.00
N GLU A 360 2.72 17.66 -7.89
CA GLU A 360 3.16 16.76 -8.95
C GLU A 360 4.01 15.62 -8.41
N LYS A 361 3.54 14.40 -8.65
CA LYS A 361 4.22 13.18 -8.24
C LYS A 361 4.54 12.35 -9.45
N LEU A 362 5.81 12.29 -9.81
CA LEU A 362 6.29 11.38 -10.85
C LEU A 362 5.93 9.94 -10.50
N ARG A 363 5.69 9.14 -11.54
CA ARG A 363 5.31 7.73 -11.40
C ARG A 363 5.86 6.92 -12.57
N ILE A 364 7.18 6.80 -12.64
CA ILE A 364 7.85 6.13 -13.76
C ILE A 364 8.03 4.65 -13.43
N ILE A 365 7.39 3.75 -14.18
CA ILE A 365 7.54 2.29 -13.98
C ILE A 365 8.96 1.85 -14.35
N VAL A 366 9.57 0.99 -13.52
CA VAL A 366 10.87 0.38 -13.81
C VAL A 366 10.71 -1.13 -13.93
N LYS A 367 11.09 -1.71 -15.08
CA LYS A 367 10.93 -3.13 -15.40
C LYS A 367 11.68 -4.04 -14.40
N ASP A 368 12.94 -3.72 -14.15
CA ASP A 368 13.84 -4.44 -13.23
C ASP A 368 13.64 -3.99 -11.77
N SER A 369 12.37 -3.96 -11.36
CA SER A 369 12.00 -3.60 -9.99
C SER A 369 10.68 -4.23 -9.55
N ARG A 370 10.50 -4.36 -8.24
CA ARG A 370 9.23 -4.76 -7.62
C ARG A 370 8.95 -3.98 -6.33
N ILE A 371 7.69 -3.90 -5.92
CA ILE A 371 7.25 -3.49 -4.58
C ILE A 371 6.86 -4.76 -3.83
N VAL A 372 7.75 -5.27 -2.99
CA VAL A 372 7.59 -6.56 -2.31
C VAL A 372 7.56 -6.39 -0.80
N TYR A 373 6.97 -7.36 -0.09
CA TYR A 373 7.22 -7.50 1.34
C TYR A 373 8.68 -7.88 1.56
N ALA A 374 9.22 -7.42 2.69
CA ALA A 374 10.45 -7.97 3.21
C ALA A 374 10.17 -8.95 4.36
N ALA A 375 11.08 -9.90 4.57
CA ALA A 375 11.07 -10.78 5.74
C ALA A 375 12.49 -11.07 6.22
N SER A 376 12.61 -11.61 7.43
CA SER A 376 13.88 -12.03 8.01
C SER A 376 14.33 -13.36 7.41
N ASP A 377 15.60 -13.48 7.06
CA ASP A 377 16.23 -14.72 6.59
C ASP A 377 16.03 -15.88 7.59
N PRO A 378 15.28 -16.94 7.21
CA PRO A 378 15.08 -18.10 8.08
C PRO A 378 16.35 -18.93 8.29
N THR A 379 17.33 -18.83 7.39
CA THR A 379 18.54 -19.66 7.39
C THR A 379 19.68 -19.06 8.22
N LYS A 380 19.62 -17.76 8.50
CA LYS A 380 20.67 -16.94 9.13
C LYS A 380 22.01 -16.94 8.37
N LYS A 381 22.04 -17.38 7.11
CA LYS A 381 23.25 -17.49 6.30
C LYS A 381 23.64 -16.19 5.61
N LEU A 382 22.70 -15.27 5.39
CA LEU A 382 22.99 -14.00 4.77
C LEU A 382 23.90 -13.15 5.67
N LYS A 383 24.97 -12.58 5.12
CA LYS A 383 25.79 -11.55 5.80
C LYS A 383 25.02 -10.22 5.89
N SER A 384 25.47 -9.30 6.74
CA SER A 384 24.75 -8.04 7.03
C SER A 384 24.47 -7.16 5.81
N ASN A 385 25.32 -7.21 4.78
CA ASN A 385 25.15 -6.48 3.52
C ASN A 385 24.53 -7.32 2.40
N GLN A 386 24.06 -8.53 2.69
CA GLN A 386 23.46 -9.45 1.73
C GLN A 386 21.95 -9.54 1.88
N CYS A 387 21.29 -9.85 0.78
CA CYS A 387 19.89 -10.22 0.74
C CYS A 387 19.68 -11.46 -0.14
N PHE A 388 18.53 -12.09 -0.04
CA PHE A 388 18.05 -13.06 -1.03
C PHE A 388 16.79 -12.50 -1.69
N PHE A 389 16.70 -12.59 -3.01
CA PHE A 389 15.53 -12.13 -3.74
C PHE A 389 15.29 -12.98 -4.99
N ARG A 390 14.08 -13.54 -5.06
CA ARG A 390 13.62 -14.38 -6.18
C ARG A 390 12.27 -13.88 -6.71
N PRO A 391 12.23 -12.79 -7.49
CA PRO A 391 11.01 -12.29 -8.11
C PRO A 391 10.53 -13.21 -9.23
N THR A 392 9.22 -13.19 -9.46
CA THR A 392 8.62 -13.72 -10.68
C THR A 392 8.87 -12.74 -11.83
N ILE A 393 9.63 -13.19 -12.82
CA ILE A 393 9.97 -12.47 -14.06
C ILE A 393 9.59 -13.39 -15.22
N GLU A 394 8.80 -12.90 -16.17
CA GLU A 394 8.30 -13.72 -17.29
C GLU A 394 7.64 -15.03 -16.78
N ASN A 395 6.88 -14.93 -15.68
CA ASN A 395 6.20 -16.02 -14.96
C ASN A 395 7.06 -17.11 -14.36
N ARG A 396 8.36 -16.91 -14.33
CA ARG A 396 9.28 -17.85 -13.72
C ARG A 396 9.94 -17.17 -12.53
N PRO A 397 10.00 -17.84 -11.37
CA PRO A 397 10.79 -17.36 -10.25
C PRO A 397 12.28 -17.37 -10.62
N GLN A 398 12.89 -16.19 -10.79
CA GLN A 398 14.30 -16.04 -11.15
C GLN A 398 15.08 -15.50 -9.95
N THR A 399 16.23 -16.11 -9.63
CA THR A 399 17.07 -15.63 -8.51
C THR A 399 17.95 -14.48 -8.99
N ILE A 400 17.84 -13.33 -8.34
CA ILE A 400 18.69 -12.17 -8.64
C ILE A 400 20.03 -12.32 -7.91
N ILE A 401 21.13 -12.08 -8.63
CA ILE A 401 22.50 -12.10 -8.09
C ILE A 401 23.18 -10.78 -8.40
N GLY A 402 23.82 -10.19 -7.39
CA GLY A 402 24.58 -8.96 -7.51
C GLY A 402 23.89 -7.75 -6.86
N PRO A 403 24.32 -6.52 -7.22
CA PRO A 403 23.83 -5.30 -6.60
C PRO A 403 22.33 -5.11 -6.75
N ILE A 404 21.69 -4.74 -5.64
CA ILE A 404 20.28 -4.39 -5.58
C ILE A 404 20.12 -3.27 -4.57
N PHE A 405 19.17 -2.36 -4.78
CA PHE A 405 18.78 -1.42 -3.73
C PHE A 405 17.32 -1.60 -3.35
N CYS A 406 17.02 -1.30 -2.09
CA CYS A 406 15.65 -1.24 -1.60
C CYS A 406 15.39 0.08 -0.87
N VAL A 407 14.17 0.58 -0.98
CA VAL A 407 13.72 1.78 -0.25
C VAL A 407 12.25 1.65 0.12
N ARG A 408 11.93 2.04 1.35
CA ARG A 408 10.56 2.13 1.85
C ARG A 408 10.02 3.54 1.65
N ASN A 409 8.79 3.64 1.17
CA ASN A 409 8.10 4.92 1.04
C ASN A 409 7.23 5.22 2.26
N PRO A 410 7.11 6.51 2.66
CA PRO A 410 7.83 7.66 2.12
C PRO A 410 9.28 7.76 2.67
N CYS A 411 10.21 8.24 1.84
CA CYS A 411 11.64 8.40 2.16
C CYS A 411 12.08 9.86 2.01
N TYR A 412 12.96 10.32 2.90
CA TYR A 412 13.44 11.72 2.95
C TYR A 412 14.91 11.84 3.34
N HIS A 413 15.63 10.74 3.50
CA HIS A 413 17.07 10.73 3.74
C HIS A 413 17.77 9.92 2.66
N ALA A 414 18.94 10.37 2.17
CA ALA A 414 19.67 9.64 1.13
C ALA A 414 20.06 8.22 1.58
N GLY A 415 20.33 8.03 2.87
CA GLY A 415 20.56 6.71 3.48
C GLY A 415 19.34 5.80 3.57
N ASP A 416 18.14 6.26 3.19
CA ASP A 416 16.94 5.42 3.08
C ASP A 416 17.01 4.46 1.89
N ILE A 417 17.83 4.79 0.88
CA ILE A 417 18.13 3.91 -0.24
C ILE A 417 19.25 2.97 0.21
N VAL A 418 18.86 1.75 0.57
CA VAL A 418 19.77 0.76 1.10
C VAL A 418 20.25 -0.14 -0.04
N VAL A 419 21.54 -0.03 -0.38
CA VAL A 419 22.20 -0.91 -1.34
C VAL A 419 22.68 -2.19 -0.63
N LEU A 420 22.38 -3.34 -1.23
CA LEU A 420 22.71 -4.68 -0.76
C LEU A 420 23.27 -5.52 -1.92
N ASN A 421 23.81 -6.69 -1.60
CA ASN A 421 24.20 -7.68 -2.58
C ASN A 421 23.28 -8.90 -2.51
N ALA A 422 22.50 -9.14 -3.55
CA ALA A 422 21.67 -10.32 -3.68
C ALA A 422 22.54 -11.56 -3.94
N VAL A 423 22.30 -12.62 -3.16
CA VAL A 423 23.01 -13.90 -3.27
C VAL A 423 22.03 -15.07 -3.33
N HIS A 424 22.47 -16.18 -3.90
CA HIS A 424 21.69 -17.42 -3.92
C HIS A 424 21.82 -18.15 -2.58
N ILE A 425 20.68 -18.61 -2.06
CA ILE A 425 20.58 -19.47 -0.88
C ILE A 425 19.68 -20.65 -1.27
N PRO A 426 20.23 -21.87 -1.47
CA PRO A 426 19.45 -23.02 -1.94
C PRO A 426 18.24 -23.35 -1.07
N GLU A 427 18.33 -23.16 0.25
CA GLU A 427 17.21 -23.44 1.16
C GLU A 427 16.02 -22.47 1.02
N CYS A 428 16.22 -21.34 0.35
CA CYS A 428 15.23 -20.28 0.16
C CYS A 428 14.57 -20.32 -1.23
N GLU A 429 14.82 -21.33 -2.07
CA GLU A 429 14.30 -21.37 -3.45
C GLU A 429 12.77 -21.40 -3.55
N ASP A 430 12.10 -21.99 -2.56
CA ASP A 430 10.64 -22.01 -2.43
C ASP A 430 10.05 -20.62 -2.03
N ILE A 431 10.90 -19.66 -1.65
CA ILE A 431 10.49 -18.32 -1.23
C ILE A 431 10.57 -17.37 -2.43
N VAL A 432 9.41 -17.10 -3.02
CA VAL A 432 9.25 -16.27 -4.23
C VAL A 432 8.52 -14.97 -3.91
N ASP A 433 8.85 -13.89 -4.65
CA ASP A 433 8.24 -12.56 -4.56
C ASP A 433 8.35 -11.88 -3.18
N VAL A 434 9.45 -12.15 -2.49
CA VAL A 434 9.77 -11.63 -1.16
C VAL A 434 11.25 -11.29 -1.08
N LEU A 435 11.57 -10.12 -0.51
CA LEU A 435 12.95 -9.72 -0.22
C LEU A 435 13.35 -10.23 1.18
N LEU A 436 14.35 -11.11 1.25
CA LEU A 436 14.87 -11.59 2.53
C LEU A 436 16.04 -10.73 2.98
N PHE A 437 15.90 -10.15 4.18
CA PHE A 437 16.97 -9.42 4.84
C PHE A 437 17.74 -10.33 5.80
N SER A 438 19.05 -10.11 5.85
CA SER A 438 19.89 -10.72 6.85
C SER A 438 19.41 -10.39 8.26
N VAL A 439 19.42 -11.39 9.14
CA VAL A 439 19.28 -11.17 10.58
C VAL A 439 20.62 -10.81 11.24
N ASN A 440 21.72 -10.76 10.48
CA ASN A 440 23.07 -10.45 10.93
C ASN A 440 23.45 -8.98 10.72
N GLY A 441 24.38 -8.48 11.53
CA GLY A 441 24.85 -7.09 11.52
C GLY A 441 24.41 -6.31 12.76
N ASP A 442 24.60 -4.99 12.72
CA ASP A 442 24.34 -4.11 13.86
C ASP A 442 22.95 -3.45 13.83
N ILE A 443 22.44 -3.17 12.63
CA ILE A 443 21.14 -2.51 12.42
C ILE A 443 20.35 -3.30 11.37
N PRO A 444 19.08 -3.68 11.65
CA PRO A 444 18.23 -4.35 10.68
C PRO A 444 18.06 -3.53 9.39
N THR A 445 18.14 -4.21 8.25
CA THR A 445 18.02 -3.55 6.93
C THR A 445 16.69 -2.82 6.74
N ALA A 446 15.58 -3.38 7.24
CA ALA A 446 14.28 -2.72 7.21
C ALA A 446 14.31 -1.37 7.95
N HIS A 447 14.94 -1.34 9.13
CA HIS A 447 15.07 -0.14 9.97
C HIS A 447 15.93 0.93 9.30
N ARG A 448 16.99 0.53 8.59
CA ARG A 448 17.85 1.45 7.83
C ARG A 448 17.09 2.25 6.77
N SER A 449 15.97 1.74 6.27
CA SER A 449 15.14 2.41 5.27
C SER A 449 13.89 3.04 5.90
N ALA A 450 13.95 4.36 6.12
CA ALA A 450 12.89 5.16 6.70
C ALA A 450 12.41 4.74 8.12
N GLY A 451 13.13 3.84 8.83
CA GLY A 451 12.70 3.28 10.11
C GLY A 451 11.66 2.16 9.96
N GLY A 452 11.76 1.36 8.89
CA GLY A 452 10.81 0.29 8.60
C GLY A 452 10.94 -0.94 9.51
N ASP A 453 9.91 -1.76 9.51
CA ASP A 453 9.87 -3.05 10.20
C ASP A 453 9.47 -4.20 9.24
N LEU A 454 9.21 -5.39 9.77
CA LEU A 454 8.76 -6.54 8.99
C LEU A 454 7.30 -6.90 9.27
N ASP A 455 6.49 -5.99 9.82
CA ASP A 455 5.09 -6.27 10.20
C ASP A 455 4.07 -6.10 9.05
N GLY A 456 4.60 -5.79 7.86
CA GLY A 456 3.90 -5.65 6.60
C GLY A 456 4.40 -4.52 5.71
N ASP A 457 5.53 -3.90 6.06
CA ASP A 457 6.18 -2.92 5.19
C ASP A 457 6.57 -3.54 3.85
N LYS A 458 6.47 -2.70 2.81
CA LYS A 458 6.85 -3.04 1.46
C LYS A 458 7.96 -2.12 0.97
N PHE A 459 8.85 -2.68 0.17
CA PHE A 459 10.05 -2.01 -0.30
C PHE A 459 10.03 -1.96 -1.82
N PHE A 460 10.22 -0.75 -2.37
CA PHE A 460 10.64 -0.61 -3.75
C PHE A 460 12.04 -1.19 -3.87
N THR A 461 12.15 -2.32 -4.56
CA THR A 461 13.35 -3.14 -4.69
C THR A 461 13.72 -3.16 -6.15
N CYS A 462 14.92 -2.70 -6.49
CA CYS A 462 15.35 -2.46 -7.86
C CYS A 462 16.73 -3.09 -8.08
N TRP A 463 16.88 -3.83 -9.18
CA TRP A 463 18.15 -4.44 -9.61
C TRP A 463 18.58 -3.94 -11.00
N ASP A 464 17.98 -2.85 -11.48
CA ASP A 464 18.40 -2.14 -12.68
C ASP A 464 19.80 -1.54 -12.46
N LYS A 465 20.77 -2.00 -13.25
CA LYS A 465 22.17 -1.58 -13.13
C LYS A 465 22.37 -0.09 -13.43
N GLU A 466 21.54 0.51 -14.30
CA GLU A 466 21.64 1.94 -14.64
C GLU A 466 21.16 2.81 -13.46
N LEU A 467 20.22 2.32 -12.65
CA LEU A 467 19.70 3.04 -11.49
C LEU A 467 20.48 2.79 -10.20
N MET A 468 21.55 1.98 -10.24
CA MET A 468 22.36 1.72 -9.05
C MET A 468 23.06 3.00 -8.57
N PRO A 469 22.90 3.38 -7.29
CA PRO A 469 23.61 4.51 -6.71
C PRO A 469 25.13 4.36 -6.80
N TRP A 470 25.84 5.45 -7.11
CA TRP A 470 27.31 5.44 -7.20
C TRP A 470 27.98 5.53 -5.83
N ARG A 471 27.25 6.10 -4.87
CA ARG A 471 27.65 6.19 -3.46
C ARG A 471 26.51 5.80 -2.56
N THR A 472 26.83 5.45 -1.32
CA THR A 472 25.87 5.19 -0.25
C THR A 472 26.05 6.22 0.86
N VAL A 473 24.98 6.45 1.61
CA VAL A 473 24.97 7.32 2.79
C VAL A 473 24.48 6.48 3.97
N GLU A 474 25.02 6.75 5.15
CA GLU A 474 24.56 6.07 6.37
C GLU A 474 23.09 6.38 6.65
N SER A 475 22.37 5.42 7.22
CA SER A 475 20.98 5.64 7.60
C SER A 475 20.89 6.71 8.70
N TYR A 476 19.79 7.47 8.73
CA TYR A 476 19.48 8.36 9.86
C TYR A 476 19.32 7.59 11.18
N GLY A 477 19.08 6.27 11.13
CA GLY A 477 18.99 5.42 12.31
C GLY A 477 17.67 5.52 13.08
N TYR A 478 16.77 6.43 12.69
CA TYR A 478 15.36 6.50 13.12
C TYR A 478 15.16 6.19 14.61
N PRO A 479 15.73 7.01 15.52
CA PRO A 479 15.64 6.76 16.94
C PRO A 479 14.17 6.75 17.41
N GLY A 480 13.85 5.80 18.29
CA GLY A 480 12.51 5.65 18.83
C GLY A 480 12.06 6.88 19.62
N GLY A 481 10.81 7.28 19.41
CA GLY A 481 10.21 8.40 20.11
C GLY A 481 9.80 8.09 21.56
N SER A 482 9.92 9.08 22.45
CA SER A 482 9.34 9.00 23.81
C SER A 482 7.86 9.38 23.80
N GLU A 483 7.01 8.58 24.43
CA GLU A 483 5.59 8.91 24.58
C GLU A 483 5.25 9.37 26.01
N PRO A 484 4.38 10.38 26.18
CA PRO A 484 3.94 10.80 27.50
C PRO A 484 3.23 9.68 28.25
N VAL A 485 3.66 9.47 29.50
CA VAL A 485 3.05 8.52 30.42
C VAL A 485 1.88 9.18 31.13
N ARG A 486 0.77 8.46 31.24
CA ARG A 486 -0.44 8.86 31.94
C ARG A 486 -1.05 7.67 32.65
N GLN A 487 -1.35 7.86 33.93
CA GLN A 487 -2.05 6.88 34.73
C GLN A 487 -3.57 7.00 34.50
N ASN A 488 -4.27 5.88 34.53
CA ASN A 488 -5.73 5.78 34.45
C ASN A 488 -6.36 6.50 33.23
N ILE A 489 -6.04 6.02 32.02
CA ILE A 489 -6.53 6.60 30.76
C ILE A 489 -8.05 6.46 30.67
N GLN A 490 -8.76 7.57 30.48
CA GLN A 490 -10.20 7.62 30.32
C GLN A 490 -10.60 7.67 28.84
N ARG A 491 -11.87 7.37 28.54
CA ARG A 491 -12.40 7.50 27.17
C ARG A 491 -12.29 8.93 26.62
N THR A 492 -12.48 9.92 27.46
CA THR A 492 -12.32 11.34 27.08
C THR A 492 -10.89 11.65 26.64
N ASP A 493 -9.89 10.91 27.13
CA ASP A 493 -8.51 11.05 26.66
C ASP A 493 -8.31 10.46 25.26
N LEU A 494 -8.94 9.33 24.96
CA LEU A 494 -8.96 8.75 23.60
C LEU A 494 -9.66 9.70 22.62
N ILE A 495 -10.79 10.32 23.03
CA ILE A 495 -11.49 11.35 22.24
C ILE A 495 -10.58 12.55 22.01
N LYS A 496 -9.92 13.08 23.05
CA LYS A 496 -8.96 14.19 22.92
C LYS A 496 -7.81 13.85 21.99
N HIS A 497 -7.26 12.63 22.10
CA HIS A 497 -6.21 12.15 21.21
C HIS A 497 -6.69 12.10 19.74
N PHE A 498 -7.87 11.53 19.49
CA PHE A 498 -8.48 11.50 18.15
C PHE A 498 -8.72 12.91 17.59
N ALA A 499 -9.33 13.79 18.38
CA ALA A 499 -9.71 15.13 17.95
C ALA A 499 -8.50 16.01 17.59
N LYS A 500 -7.44 15.92 18.39
CA LYS A 500 -6.18 16.67 18.23
C LYS A 500 -5.23 16.04 17.22
N PHE A 501 -5.44 14.78 16.83
CA PHE A 501 -4.59 14.12 15.85
C PHE A 501 -4.59 14.88 14.53
N SER A 502 -3.38 15.17 14.01
CA SER A 502 -3.20 15.93 12.78
C SER A 502 -2.04 15.40 11.96
N ASN A 503 -2.32 15.04 10.70
CA ASN A 503 -1.30 14.74 9.69
C ASN A 503 -0.70 16.02 9.08
N ALA A 504 -1.01 17.21 9.61
CA ALA A 504 -0.50 18.46 9.08
C ALA A 504 1.03 18.53 9.21
N GLY A 505 1.60 18.07 10.32
CA GLY A 505 3.06 18.04 10.53
C GLY A 505 3.77 17.22 9.44
N VAL A 506 3.32 15.98 9.21
CA VAL A 506 3.81 15.09 8.14
C VAL A 506 3.73 15.78 6.77
N SER A 507 2.57 16.37 6.45
CA SER A 507 2.35 17.02 5.15
C SER A 507 3.19 18.29 4.98
N ARG A 508 3.34 19.09 6.04
CA ARG A 508 4.15 20.32 6.03
C ARG A 508 5.65 20.00 5.88
N CYS A 509 6.16 19.02 6.63
CA CYS A 509 7.55 18.59 6.50
C CYS A 509 7.84 18.08 5.07
N ALA A 510 6.95 17.25 4.51
CA ALA A 510 7.08 16.77 3.14
C ALA A 510 7.11 17.92 2.10
N ASN A 511 6.24 18.92 2.25
CA ASN A 511 6.20 20.06 1.33
C ASN A 511 7.44 20.95 1.46
N LEU A 512 7.89 21.24 2.68
CA LEU A 512 9.10 22.03 2.91
C LEU A 512 10.33 21.29 2.40
N PHE A 513 10.40 19.97 2.57
CA PHE A 513 11.49 19.17 2.05
C PHE A 513 11.62 19.35 0.54
N SER A 514 10.52 19.26 -0.20
CA SER A 514 10.52 19.51 -1.65
C SER A 514 11.05 20.90 -2.00
N LYS A 515 10.59 21.95 -1.32
CA LYS A 515 11.05 23.33 -1.56
C LYS A 515 12.54 23.53 -1.26
N TRP A 516 13.03 22.97 -0.16
CA TRP A 516 14.45 23.05 0.21
C TRP A 516 15.33 22.23 -0.73
N ALA A 517 14.85 21.09 -1.19
CA ALA A 517 15.56 20.27 -2.15
C ALA A 517 15.60 20.91 -3.55
N ASP A 518 14.53 21.59 -3.98
CA ASP A 518 14.54 22.42 -5.19
C ASP A 518 15.66 23.47 -5.11
N ALA A 519 15.73 24.17 -3.98
CA ALA A 519 16.70 25.22 -3.73
C ALA A 519 18.15 24.71 -3.67
N LYS A 520 18.42 23.77 -2.78
CA LYS A 520 19.79 23.39 -2.36
C LYS A 520 20.15 21.94 -2.66
N GLY A 521 19.22 21.15 -3.17
CA GLY A 521 19.36 19.71 -3.32
C GLY A 521 18.89 18.95 -2.07
N PRO A 522 18.48 17.68 -2.20
CA PRO A 522 17.83 16.91 -1.13
C PRO A 522 18.79 16.45 -0.01
N SER A 523 20.09 16.66 -0.17
CA SER A 523 21.12 16.33 0.83
C SER A 523 21.53 17.52 1.70
N CYS A 524 20.88 18.68 1.56
CA CYS A 524 21.15 19.85 2.41
C CYS A 524 20.76 19.60 3.88
N GLU A 525 21.34 20.38 4.79
CA GLU A 525 21.09 20.23 6.23
C GLU A 525 19.62 20.47 6.59
N GLU A 526 18.95 21.41 5.91
CA GLU A 526 17.52 21.68 6.09
C GLU A 526 16.67 20.46 5.74
N CYS A 527 16.98 19.76 4.65
CA CYS A 527 16.31 18.52 4.27
C CYS A 527 16.54 17.39 5.29
N LYS A 528 17.75 17.26 5.84
CA LYS A 528 18.06 16.28 6.89
C LYS A 528 17.26 16.56 8.18
N GLU A 529 17.16 17.82 8.58
CA GLU A 529 16.36 18.22 9.74
C GLU A 529 14.86 18.00 9.50
N LEU A 530 14.37 18.30 8.29
CA LEU A 530 12.99 18.02 7.90
C LEU A 530 12.69 16.52 7.90
N ASN A 531 13.65 15.65 7.52
CA ASN A 531 13.52 14.20 7.68
C ASN A 531 13.35 13.79 9.17
N LYS A 532 14.15 14.36 10.08
CA LYS A 532 14.02 14.12 11.52
C LYS A 532 12.64 14.52 12.04
N LEU A 533 12.17 15.73 11.67
CA LEU A 533 10.85 16.22 12.05
C LEU A 533 9.72 15.37 11.45
N PHE A 534 9.89 14.92 10.19
CA PHE A 534 8.97 14.03 9.52
C PHE A 534 8.84 12.69 10.26
N SER A 535 9.97 12.09 10.65
CA SER A 535 10.00 10.84 11.41
C SER A 535 9.20 10.96 12.72
N HIS A 536 9.43 12.02 13.51
CA HIS A 536 8.68 12.27 14.74
C HIS A 536 7.18 12.46 14.47
N ALA A 537 6.82 13.16 13.40
CA ALA A 537 5.44 13.40 13.04
C ALA A 537 4.69 12.12 12.63
N VAL A 538 5.36 11.18 11.96
CA VAL A 538 4.78 9.87 11.58
C VAL A 538 4.42 9.04 12.81
N ASP A 539 5.21 9.14 13.87
CA ASP A 539 4.95 8.50 15.17
C ASP A 539 3.86 9.23 15.99
N GLY A 540 3.22 10.25 15.42
CA GLY A 540 2.13 10.98 16.04
C GLY A 540 2.58 12.01 17.08
N GLN A 541 3.88 12.35 17.11
CA GLN A 541 4.40 13.43 17.93
C GLN A 541 4.17 14.79 17.26
N SER A 542 4.09 15.84 18.06
CA SER A 542 4.03 17.21 17.53
C SER A 542 5.40 17.61 16.99
N ALA A 543 5.53 17.71 15.67
CA ALA A 543 6.70 18.30 15.03
C ALA A 543 6.49 19.82 14.93
N LYS A 544 7.06 20.57 15.89
CA LYS A 544 7.17 22.03 15.76
C LYS A 544 8.29 22.33 14.77
N ILE A 545 7.91 22.80 13.59
CA ILE A 545 8.86 23.17 12.53
C ILE A 545 9.47 24.52 12.92
N PRO A 546 10.81 24.65 12.97
CA PRO A 546 11.49 25.92 13.20
C PRO A 546 11.17 26.98 12.14
N ASP A 547 11.04 28.24 12.56
CA ASP A 547 10.65 29.36 11.67
C ASP A 547 11.58 29.53 10.46
N TYR A 548 12.88 29.24 10.59
CA TYR A 548 13.80 29.34 9.46
C TYR A 548 13.56 28.27 8.40
N LEU A 549 13.09 27.06 8.78
CA LEU A 549 12.70 26.03 7.82
C LEU A 549 11.40 26.39 7.10
N GLU A 550 10.55 27.21 7.70
CA GLU A 550 9.35 27.74 7.06
C GLU A 550 9.66 28.84 6.03
N LYS A 551 10.73 29.62 6.26
CA LYS A 551 11.23 30.65 5.34
C LYS A 551 12.10 30.03 4.24
N THR A 552 11.45 29.32 3.31
CA THR A 552 12.16 28.72 2.16
C THR A 552 12.86 29.79 1.31
N PRO A 553 14.07 29.53 0.80
CA PRO A 553 14.83 30.51 0.06
C PRO A 553 14.13 30.83 -1.27
N ILE A 554 14.33 32.06 -1.76
CA ILE A 554 13.97 32.41 -3.14
C ILE A 554 14.92 31.61 -4.03
N VAL A 555 14.35 30.70 -4.81
CA VAL A 555 15.12 29.85 -5.71
C VAL A 555 15.22 30.56 -7.05
N ASP A 556 16.43 30.63 -7.59
CA ASP A 556 16.62 30.98 -8.99
C ASP A 556 15.83 29.98 -9.85
N GLU A 557 14.89 30.50 -10.65
CA GLU A 557 13.96 29.68 -11.39
C GLU A 557 14.68 28.77 -12.40
N GLN A 558 15.82 29.20 -12.94
CA GLN A 558 16.67 28.38 -13.81
C GLN A 558 17.30 27.22 -13.03
N ILE A 559 17.79 27.46 -11.81
CA ILE A 559 18.30 26.37 -10.94
C ILE A 559 17.18 25.37 -10.64
N ARG A 560 15.99 25.87 -10.29
CA ARG A 560 14.81 25.02 -10.01
C ARG A 560 14.46 24.16 -11.21
N GLN A 561 14.30 24.76 -12.39
CA GLN A 561 13.93 24.07 -13.62
C GLN A 561 15.00 23.09 -14.09
N ASN A 562 16.28 23.36 -13.80
CA ASN A 562 17.37 22.45 -14.15
C ASN A 562 17.45 21.20 -13.26
N ARG A 563 16.75 21.17 -12.10
CA ARG A 563 16.68 19.94 -11.30
C ARG A 563 16.00 18.83 -12.09
N ILE A 564 16.62 17.64 -12.13
CA ILE A 564 16.10 16.53 -12.93
C ILE A 564 14.64 16.19 -12.65
N TRP A 565 14.19 16.20 -11.39
CA TRP A 565 12.79 15.91 -11.07
C TRP A 565 11.84 16.97 -11.62
N ASN A 566 12.24 18.24 -11.71
CA ASN A 566 11.43 19.31 -12.32
C ASN A 566 11.43 19.18 -13.85
N ARG A 567 12.56 18.85 -14.47
CA ARG A 567 12.63 18.56 -15.92
C ARG A 567 11.69 17.42 -16.30
N LEU A 568 11.72 16.31 -15.53
CA LEU A 568 10.84 15.16 -15.76
C LEU A 568 9.37 15.54 -15.59
N ILE A 569 9.05 16.39 -14.60
CA ILE A 569 7.69 16.90 -14.41
C ILE A 569 7.25 17.69 -15.64
N THR A 570 8.05 18.65 -16.11
CA THR A 570 7.73 19.44 -17.31
C THR A 570 7.54 18.58 -18.56
N ILE A 571 8.36 17.55 -18.75
CA ILE A 571 8.18 16.59 -19.86
C ILE A 571 6.86 15.84 -19.73
N ALA A 572 6.50 15.41 -18.51
CA ALA A 572 5.23 14.73 -18.25
C ALA A 572 4.02 15.64 -18.50
N GLU A 573 4.10 16.91 -18.10
CA GLU A 573 3.06 17.92 -18.38
C GLU A 573 2.87 18.12 -19.88
N ALA A 574 3.96 18.31 -20.63
CA ALA A 574 3.91 18.49 -22.08
C ALA A 574 3.27 17.29 -22.80
N LYS A 575 3.69 16.06 -22.45
CA LYS A 575 3.12 14.82 -23.00
C LYS A 575 1.63 14.67 -22.69
N ARG A 576 1.19 15.13 -21.52
CA ARG A 576 -0.23 15.13 -21.15
C ARG A 576 -1.03 16.09 -21.99
N GLU A 577 -0.53 17.31 -22.21
CA GLU A 577 -1.25 18.33 -22.97
C GLU A 577 -1.38 17.92 -24.44
N GLU A 578 -0.32 17.38 -25.04
CA GLU A 578 -0.34 16.77 -26.37
C GLU A 578 -1.45 15.70 -26.49
N LYS A 579 -1.59 14.83 -25.48
CA LYS A 579 -2.62 13.80 -25.47
C LYS A 579 -4.04 14.37 -25.33
N ARG A 580 -4.23 15.42 -24.52
CA ARG A 580 -5.54 16.09 -24.39
C ARG A 580 -5.97 16.73 -25.70
N SER A 581 -5.04 17.39 -26.39
CA SER A 581 -5.30 18.00 -27.70
C SER A 581 -5.64 16.96 -28.77
N SER A 582 -4.96 15.80 -28.78
CA SER A 582 -5.25 14.70 -29.73
C SER A 582 -6.57 13.97 -29.45
N ILE A 583 -6.98 13.79 -28.18
CA ILE A 583 -8.30 13.22 -27.84
C ILE A 583 -9.44 14.18 -28.19
N ALA A 584 -9.23 15.51 -28.10
CA ALA A 584 -10.22 16.49 -28.50
C ALA A 584 -10.47 16.51 -30.03
N THR A 585 -9.48 16.07 -30.82
CA THR A 585 -9.55 16.00 -32.29
C THR A 585 -9.95 14.62 -32.83
N SER A 586 -9.64 13.53 -32.13
CA SER A 586 -9.96 12.15 -32.54
C SER A 586 -11.22 11.61 -31.85
N ARG A 587 -12.41 12.04 -32.29
CA ARG A 587 -13.70 11.44 -31.87
C ARG A 587 -14.19 10.30 -32.76
N THR A 588 -13.42 9.91 -33.76
CA THR A 588 -13.79 8.85 -34.71
C THR A 588 -12.52 8.18 -35.20
N ASN A 589 -12.10 7.10 -34.56
CA ASN A 589 -11.28 6.09 -35.21
C ASN A 589 -11.78 4.72 -34.76
N ASP A 590 -12.16 3.93 -35.75
CA ASP A 590 -12.73 2.59 -35.64
C ASP A 590 -11.60 1.62 -35.26
N PHE A 591 -11.37 1.41 -33.96
CA PHE A 591 -10.33 0.51 -33.45
C PHE A 591 -10.76 -0.98 -33.48
N ASN A 592 -11.68 -1.34 -34.37
CA ASN A 592 -12.04 -2.74 -34.65
C ASN A 592 -10.96 -3.49 -35.45
N SER A 593 -9.82 -2.85 -35.77
CA SER A 593 -8.76 -3.39 -36.63
C SER A 593 -7.60 -4.09 -35.90
N LEU A 594 -7.52 -4.07 -34.57
CA LEU A 594 -6.50 -4.83 -33.82
C LEU A 594 -7.01 -6.25 -33.51
N LYS A 595 -7.30 -7.02 -34.55
CA LYS A 595 -7.33 -8.49 -34.45
C LYS A 595 -6.00 -8.97 -34.98
N MET A 596 -5.24 -9.66 -34.13
CA MET A 596 -3.98 -10.27 -34.53
C MET A 596 -4.23 -11.15 -35.75
N ASP A 597 -3.74 -10.75 -36.91
CA ASP A 597 -3.84 -11.57 -38.10
C ASP A 597 -2.81 -12.71 -38.06
N ARG A 598 -2.78 -13.56 -39.09
CA ARG A 598 -1.87 -14.72 -39.11
C ARG A 598 -0.40 -14.29 -39.14
N GLU A 599 -0.06 -13.20 -39.82
CA GLU A 599 1.32 -12.72 -39.94
C GLU A 599 1.79 -12.05 -38.65
N GLU A 600 0.93 -11.21 -38.07
CA GLU A 600 1.15 -10.59 -36.74
C GLU A 600 1.27 -11.66 -35.65
N LEU A 601 0.48 -12.73 -35.70
CA LEU A 601 0.63 -13.86 -34.78
C LEU A 601 1.98 -14.55 -34.96
N HIS A 602 2.47 -14.75 -36.20
CA HIS A 602 3.79 -15.33 -36.42
C HIS A 602 4.91 -14.47 -35.85
N GLU A 603 4.81 -13.15 -35.95
CA GLU A 603 5.76 -12.20 -35.37
C GLU A 603 5.68 -12.19 -33.84
N PHE A 604 4.44 -12.18 -33.30
CA PHE A 604 4.11 -12.41 -31.89
C PHE A 604 4.47 -13.82 -31.38
N LEU A 605 4.92 -14.75 -32.20
CA LEU A 605 5.47 -16.02 -31.67
C LEU A 605 6.98 -16.08 -31.80
N LYS A 606 7.55 -15.35 -32.77
CA LYS A 606 8.99 -15.25 -33.01
C LYS A 606 9.71 -14.38 -31.99
N GLU A 607 9.09 -13.29 -31.55
CA GLU A 607 9.69 -12.35 -30.57
C GLU A 607 9.91 -12.99 -29.18
N GLY A 608 9.16 -14.03 -28.79
CA GLY A 608 9.44 -14.92 -27.65
C GLY A 608 9.33 -14.33 -26.23
N HIS A 609 9.00 -13.03 -26.05
CA HIS A 609 9.16 -12.30 -24.78
C HIS A 609 7.86 -11.66 -24.24
N TYR A 610 6.77 -12.42 -24.16
CA TYR A 610 5.42 -11.86 -23.88
C TYR A 610 5.02 -11.80 -22.41
N ASP A 611 5.96 -11.96 -21.47
CA ASP A 611 5.62 -12.15 -20.07
C ASP A 611 4.55 -13.27 -19.90
N ALA A 612 4.57 -14.33 -20.72
CA ALA A 612 3.68 -15.50 -20.70
C ALA A 612 4.47 -16.82 -20.71
N THR A 613 3.91 -17.88 -20.13
CA THR A 613 4.49 -19.23 -20.22
C THR A 613 4.15 -19.89 -21.57
N ASP A 614 4.97 -20.82 -22.06
CA ASP A 614 4.70 -21.57 -23.29
C ASP A 614 3.31 -22.27 -23.27
N TYR A 615 2.85 -22.71 -22.09
CA TYR A 615 1.52 -23.29 -21.92
C TYR A 615 0.39 -22.25 -22.06
N GLU A 616 0.60 -21.04 -21.56
CA GLU A 616 -0.34 -19.92 -21.77
C GLU A 616 -0.41 -19.57 -23.25
N ILE A 617 0.75 -19.45 -23.91
CA ILE A 617 0.82 -19.21 -25.36
C ILE A 617 0.10 -20.34 -26.12
N LEU A 618 0.25 -21.61 -25.74
CA LEU A 618 -0.48 -22.71 -26.38
C LEU A 618 -1.99 -22.59 -26.20
N ASN A 619 -2.48 -22.32 -24.99
CA ASN A 619 -3.92 -22.14 -24.76
C ASN A 619 -4.48 -20.95 -25.54
N ILE A 620 -3.71 -19.87 -25.58
CA ILE A 620 -4.00 -18.68 -26.37
C ILE A 620 -4.10 -19.05 -27.86
N LEU A 621 -3.12 -19.79 -28.40
CA LEU A 621 -3.10 -20.25 -29.79
C LEU A 621 -4.30 -21.13 -30.12
N ILE A 622 -4.66 -22.08 -29.26
CA ILE A 622 -5.83 -22.95 -29.46
C ILE A 622 -7.11 -22.11 -29.56
N ARG A 623 -7.28 -21.12 -28.69
CA ARG A 623 -8.47 -20.26 -28.70
C ARG A 623 -8.49 -19.34 -29.93
N TRP A 624 -7.37 -18.74 -30.28
CA TRP A 624 -7.24 -17.90 -31.48
C TRP A 624 -7.47 -18.71 -32.77
N CYS A 625 -6.89 -19.90 -32.89
CA CYS A 625 -7.09 -20.80 -34.03
C CYS A 625 -8.56 -21.20 -34.17
N LYS A 626 -9.22 -21.54 -33.04
CA LYS A 626 -10.66 -21.85 -33.01
C LYS A 626 -11.52 -20.66 -33.45
N ALA A 627 -11.17 -19.44 -33.02
CA ALA A 627 -11.89 -18.22 -33.40
C ALA A 627 -11.72 -17.89 -34.90
N ASN A 628 -10.55 -18.19 -35.47
CA ASN A 628 -10.21 -17.92 -36.87
C ASN A 628 -10.39 -19.13 -37.81
N LYS A 629 -10.90 -20.26 -37.30
CA LYS A 629 -11.08 -21.52 -38.05
C LYS A 629 -9.79 -22.04 -38.69
N LEU A 630 -8.68 -21.96 -37.96
CA LEU A 630 -7.37 -22.49 -38.34
C LEU A 630 -7.00 -23.69 -37.46
N GLU A 631 -6.08 -24.53 -37.93
CA GLU A 631 -5.51 -25.65 -37.17
C GLU A 631 -4.31 -25.17 -36.34
N VAL A 632 -4.22 -25.61 -35.08
CA VAL A 632 -3.16 -25.17 -34.17
C VAL A 632 -1.79 -25.75 -34.52
N ASP A 633 -1.75 -26.87 -35.25
CA ASP A 633 -0.54 -27.61 -35.64
C ASP A 633 0.50 -26.72 -36.32
N GLU A 634 0.04 -25.72 -37.06
CA GLU A 634 0.89 -24.74 -37.74
C GLU A 634 1.77 -23.95 -36.77
N PHE A 635 1.32 -23.70 -35.54
CA PHE A 635 2.00 -22.82 -34.59
C PHE A 635 2.75 -23.57 -33.49
N LEU A 636 2.61 -24.90 -33.41
CA LEU A 636 3.18 -25.69 -32.32
C LEU A 636 4.71 -25.66 -32.27
N TYR A 637 5.38 -25.36 -33.39
CA TYR A 637 6.85 -25.28 -33.44
C TYR A 637 7.41 -24.09 -32.64
N TYR A 638 6.59 -23.10 -32.30
CA TYR A 638 6.96 -22.00 -31.41
C TYR A 638 6.86 -22.34 -29.92
N ILE A 639 6.26 -23.49 -29.59
CA ILE A 639 5.95 -23.86 -28.21
C ILE A 639 7.03 -24.79 -27.68
N ASN A 640 7.72 -24.35 -26.63
CA ASN A 640 8.66 -25.23 -25.95
C ASN A 640 7.93 -26.18 -24.98
N PHE A 641 7.42 -27.31 -25.48
CA PHE A 641 6.74 -28.33 -24.67
C PHE A 641 7.60 -28.91 -23.53
N SER A 642 8.93 -28.78 -23.59
CA SER A 642 9.78 -29.24 -22.49
C SER A 642 9.62 -28.38 -21.23
N SER A 643 9.16 -27.13 -21.37
CA SER A 643 8.94 -26.19 -20.27
C SER A 643 7.65 -26.46 -19.48
N PHE A 644 6.79 -27.35 -19.98
CA PHE A 644 5.52 -27.69 -19.36
C PHE A 644 5.75 -28.52 -18.10
N ASN A 645 4.95 -28.26 -17.07
CA ASN A 645 4.93 -29.09 -15.87
C ASN A 645 4.11 -30.37 -16.08
N THR A 646 4.17 -31.31 -15.13
CA THR A 646 3.50 -32.63 -15.21
C THR A 646 1.98 -32.58 -15.41
N TYR A 647 1.32 -31.49 -15.02
CA TYR A 647 -0.11 -31.31 -15.22
C TYR A 647 -0.45 -30.68 -16.59
N GLU A 648 0.49 -29.94 -17.16
CA GLU A 648 0.32 -29.25 -18.45
C GLU A 648 0.64 -30.15 -19.65
N LYS A 649 1.56 -31.10 -19.46
CA LYS A 649 1.80 -32.23 -20.38
C LYS A 649 0.67 -33.23 -20.25
#